data_AF-Q94719-F1
#
_entry.id   AF-Q94719-F1
#
_cell.length_a   1.000
_cell.length_b   1.000
_cell.length_c   1.000
_cell.angle_alpha   90.00
_cell.angle_beta   90.00
_cell.angle_gamma   90.00
#
_symmetry.space_group_name_H-M   'P 1'
#
loop_
_entity.id
_entity.type
_entity.pdbx_description
1 polymer ?
#
loop_
_entity_poly.entity_id
_entity_poly.type
_entity_poly.pdbx_seq_one_letter_code
_entity_poly.pdbx_strand_id
1 'polypeptide(L)'
;MKNLFLICLLAMVLAQQVQYTNRCNDCGQLKSQNDCEQEVSVTGACEWVAASGTTAAKCQKKTTVDPVASFKPYCELVDKPETNCAKTLGCAYVESKCTHFTGCPAYVKTTTTDCQAISYFCVSDGNSCIEAKECKAYTQQQCESTPSISGILKCKWDTTAGACRDYACSEADVTLNTDAKCSSWLAGCVTKGQGCVNAPRPACATYTGDDAACQSFIGSDGNCELATGTTNCKAKECANAPTSLASDDDCKAYQRGCITTGKGCVLATTKPLCSTYSGDNTTCVGYIGSDGVCEGDAGGSKCRARKCENGAFNTDDLCKQYQSSCKTNGKACVSALSACNTYKGTATTCAVYIGTDGYCKGTSTTTEAACAPKVCDEAPDTTTTDDACAKYQVGCVTTGKGCVTKTNLKSCTTYDGDTTSCQSRVGTEGKCTWKSGTKCVARDCASAASNVNTNPLCANYFTNCVTTGSGCVSQTTCDATVKQQSCEGTNNCSWQPICTSNTQCSDFKKKSICLANQARIKTFDKNDENGNPLYIYVTGKCGWLNNACKDLACSDLTGAYYNTDANCAAELSTCISNRVDACITKYDCGKLVGTQSTCLSYPGYCTNVASATDTTPCVSRKCADNTDATDNATCATFLPGCISSGKGCVDYNTPCSSMKGTQENCNKLFAYKNGSSTNFTTNQCYNSASATDSDFCKVKTCKLAENQTDGSCGSFLDGCVYNGNGGCVDPKDGDTTCGSYTGVAAFCESAIVGSNSSKYCFGTSTSGACTTRACTDNTTATKDEDCEAFLTGCIAKSEGGCAAKSARVCSAQQGTVATCPNFSGGLSPSWTKVGCTRYDTCADRVCSDKASPQQASDCTDYKSTCRFLKAGSPCIDAGVCTSYSTPDTATSDQQKFDYCTTIKDSTGYVCGWASGTKCAVRTCDQFLSTFTTSL
;
A
#
# COMPACT_ATOMS: atom_id res chain seq x y z
N MET A 1 21.19 -28.54 -76.30
CA MET A 1 22.45 -28.22 -75.59
C MET A 1 22.72 -26.70 -75.47
N LYS A 2 21.73 -25.88 -75.09
CA LYS A 2 21.98 -24.49 -74.64
C LYS A 2 20.98 -23.96 -73.60
N ASN A 3 20.09 -24.83 -73.09
CA ASN A 3 19.20 -24.54 -71.97
C ASN A 3 19.40 -25.49 -70.76
N LEU A 4 20.46 -26.32 -70.77
CA LEU A 4 20.79 -27.24 -69.66
C LEU A 4 21.94 -26.73 -68.76
N PHE A 5 22.67 -25.71 -69.19
CA PHE A 5 23.77 -25.12 -68.40
C PHE A 5 23.32 -23.93 -67.53
N LEU A 6 22.15 -23.35 -67.77
CA LEU A 6 21.64 -22.22 -66.97
C LEU A 6 20.88 -22.66 -65.71
N ILE A 7 20.43 -23.92 -65.64
CA ILE A 7 19.65 -24.44 -64.50
C ILE A 7 20.56 -25.03 -63.40
N CYS A 8 21.80 -25.44 -63.72
CA CYS A 8 22.79 -25.81 -62.68
C CYS A 8 23.49 -24.60 -62.04
N LEU A 9 23.40 -23.40 -62.62
CA LEU A 9 23.99 -22.18 -62.05
C LEU A 9 23.05 -21.43 -61.09
N LEU A 10 21.77 -21.83 -60.99
CA LEU A 10 20.80 -21.28 -60.05
C LEU A 10 20.68 -22.07 -58.73
N ALA A 11 21.52 -23.09 -58.49
CA ALA A 11 21.42 -23.97 -57.32
C ALA A 11 22.65 -23.98 -56.37
N MET A 12 23.66 -23.12 -56.57
CA MET A 12 24.86 -23.08 -55.70
C MET A 12 25.30 -21.66 -55.26
N VAL A 13 24.34 -20.80 -54.90
CA VAL A 13 24.65 -19.58 -54.14
C VAL A 13 23.72 -19.45 -52.95
N LEU A 14 23.86 -20.36 -51.98
CA LEU A 14 23.57 -20.12 -50.58
C LEU A 14 24.51 -21.03 -49.76
N ALA A 15 25.17 -20.42 -48.77
CA ALA A 15 26.09 -21.00 -47.78
C ALA A 15 27.53 -21.30 -48.23
N GLN A 16 28.40 -20.27 -48.17
CA GLN A 16 29.72 -20.42 -47.54
C GLN A 16 29.99 -19.23 -46.62
N GLN A 17 30.13 -19.54 -45.34
CA GLN A 17 30.67 -18.64 -44.33
C GLN A 17 32.17 -18.46 -44.60
N VAL A 18 32.64 -17.22 -44.73
CA VAL A 18 34.07 -16.91 -44.64
C VAL A 18 34.41 -16.81 -43.16
N GLN A 19 35.20 -17.77 -42.67
CA GLN A 19 35.85 -17.69 -41.35
C GLN A 19 36.94 -16.60 -41.40
N TYR A 20 36.85 -15.64 -40.48
CA TYR A 20 37.95 -14.70 -40.20
C TYR A 20 38.77 -15.23 -39.01
N THR A 21 39.82 -16.01 -39.29
CA THR A 21 40.89 -16.28 -38.32
C THR A 21 42.15 -15.55 -38.74
N ASN A 22 42.25 -14.28 -38.35
CA ASN A 22 43.50 -13.56 -38.12
C ASN A 22 43.19 -12.33 -37.25
N ARG A 23 43.21 -12.51 -35.92
CA ARG A 23 43.15 -11.41 -34.95
C ARG A 23 44.53 -11.23 -34.32
N CYS A 24 44.98 -9.99 -34.23
CA CYS A 24 46.29 -9.64 -33.64
C CYS A 24 46.20 -9.82 -32.11
N ASN A 25 46.93 -10.79 -31.56
CA ASN A 25 46.95 -11.09 -30.12
C ASN A 25 47.99 -10.26 -29.33
N ASP A 26 48.63 -9.28 -29.97
CA ASP A 26 49.66 -8.42 -29.36
C ASP A 26 49.34 -6.93 -29.60
N CYS A 27 49.00 -6.20 -28.53
CA CYS A 27 48.55 -4.81 -28.58
C CYS A 27 49.57 -3.86 -29.25
N GLY A 28 50.86 -4.20 -29.22
CA GLY A 28 51.93 -3.37 -29.79
C GLY A 28 51.92 -3.26 -31.32
N GLN A 29 51.13 -4.11 -32.01
CA GLN A 29 50.99 -4.09 -33.46
C GLN A 29 49.94 -3.08 -33.95
N LEU A 30 49.08 -2.57 -33.06
CA LEU A 30 48.06 -1.58 -33.38
C LEU A 30 48.65 -0.17 -33.34
N LYS A 31 48.74 0.47 -34.52
CA LYS A 31 49.43 1.75 -34.73
C LYS A 31 48.48 2.97 -34.72
N SER A 32 47.16 2.76 -34.65
CA SER A 32 46.15 3.83 -34.67
C SER A 32 45.32 3.84 -33.38
N GLN A 33 44.90 5.04 -32.95
CA GLN A 33 44.11 5.24 -31.73
C GLN A 33 42.75 4.55 -31.80
N ASN A 34 42.05 4.73 -32.93
CA ASN A 34 40.71 4.20 -33.11
C ASN A 34 40.69 2.66 -33.12
N ASP A 35 41.73 2.03 -33.71
CA ASP A 35 41.85 0.56 -33.73
C ASP A 35 42.21 0.00 -32.34
N CYS A 36 43.02 0.72 -31.56
CA CYS A 36 43.32 0.36 -30.18
C CYS A 36 42.07 0.46 -29.28
N GLU A 37 41.29 1.54 -29.43
CA GLU A 37 40.05 1.80 -28.68
C GLU A 37 38.92 0.81 -29.05
N GLN A 38 38.84 0.40 -30.33
CA GLN A 38 37.94 -0.68 -30.76
C GLN A 38 38.30 -2.02 -30.10
N GLU A 39 39.58 -2.41 -30.03
CA GLU A 39 39.98 -3.64 -29.33
C GLU A 39 39.79 -3.54 -27.80
N VAL A 40 39.90 -2.36 -27.18
CA VAL A 40 39.53 -2.13 -25.77
C VAL A 40 38.07 -2.51 -25.51
N SER A 41 37.16 -2.18 -26.43
CA SER A 41 35.73 -2.46 -26.31
C SER A 41 35.36 -3.95 -26.49
N VAL A 42 36.27 -4.75 -27.07
CA VAL A 42 36.02 -6.16 -27.40
C VAL A 42 36.76 -7.12 -26.46
N THR A 43 38.01 -6.84 -26.07
CA THR A 43 38.82 -7.75 -25.23
C THR A 43 39.23 -7.17 -23.87
N GLY A 44 39.17 -5.83 -23.70
CA GLY A 44 39.54 -5.15 -22.46
C GLY A 44 41.02 -5.21 -22.07
N ALA A 45 41.89 -5.77 -22.93
CA ALA A 45 43.29 -6.08 -22.60
C ALA A 45 44.32 -5.00 -23.02
N CYS A 46 43.95 -4.09 -23.92
CA CYS A 46 44.82 -3.03 -24.44
C CYS A 46 44.40 -1.63 -23.95
N GLU A 47 45.30 -0.65 -23.98
CA GLU A 47 45.04 0.77 -23.73
C GLU A 47 45.87 1.66 -24.68
N TRP A 48 45.30 2.80 -25.08
CA TRP A 48 45.99 3.78 -25.92
C TRP A 48 46.72 4.82 -25.07
N VAL A 49 48.01 5.00 -25.31
CA VAL A 49 48.82 6.03 -24.65
C VAL A 49 49.12 7.14 -25.64
N ALA A 50 48.57 8.33 -25.36
CA ALA A 50 48.80 9.53 -26.17
C ALA A 50 50.28 9.98 -26.11
N ALA A 51 50.77 10.60 -27.18
CA ALA A 51 52.15 11.08 -27.25
C ALA A 51 52.44 12.11 -26.15
N SER A 52 53.60 11.96 -25.49
CA SER A 52 54.06 12.89 -24.46
C SER A 52 55.56 13.16 -24.66
N GLY A 53 55.91 14.44 -24.88
CA GLY A 53 57.27 14.87 -25.17
C GLY A 53 57.83 14.27 -26.48
N THR A 54 59.04 13.69 -26.41
CA THR A 54 59.72 13.04 -27.56
C THR A 54 59.29 11.59 -27.81
N THR A 55 58.29 11.09 -27.07
CA THR A 55 57.83 9.69 -27.16
C THR A 55 56.55 9.62 -27.99
N ALA A 56 56.55 8.81 -29.06
CA ALA A 56 55.40 8.65 -29.95
C ALA A 56 54.24 7.88 -29.29
N ALA A 57 53.01 8.24 -29.66
CA ALA A 57 51.79 7.55 -29.20
C ALA A 57 51.79 6.07 -29.62
N LYS A 58 51.28 5.18 -28.76
CA LYS A 58 51.25 3.73 -29.02
C LYS A 58 50.13 3.03 -28.27
N CYS A 59 49.67 1.90 -28.80
CA CYS A 59 48.79 0.96 -28.11
C CYS A 59 49.63 -0.04 -27.29
N GLN A 60 49.26 -0.30 -26.04
CA GLN A 60 49.98 -1.24 -25.17
C GLN A 60 49.01 -2.09 -24.32
N LYS A 61 49.52 -3.15 -23.67
CA LYS A 61 48.71 -4.02 -22.80
C LYS A 61 48.57 -3.41 -21.40
N LYS A 62 47.38 -3.50 -20.80
CA LYS A 62 47.06 -2.87 -19.51
C LYS A 62 47.81 -3.55 -18.35
N THR A 63 48.78 -2.87 -17.74
CA THR A 63 49.47 -3.35 -16.52
C THR A 63 48.84 -2.73 -15.29
N THR A 64 48.03 -3.49 -14.55
CA THR A 64 47.41 -3.07 -13.28
C THR A 64 48.44 -2.92 -12.17
N VAL A 65 48.57 -1.73 -11.57
CA VAL A 65 48.64 -1.52 -10.11
C VAL A 65 48.22 -0.07 -9.81
N ASP A 66 47.16 0.13 -9.02
CA ASP A 66 46.89 1.41 -8.32
C ASP A 66 47.45 1.31 -6.88
N PRO A 67 47.91 2.42 -6.29
CA PRO A 67 48.61 2.40 -5.01
C PRO A 67 47.65 2.17 -3.83
N VAL A 68 48.00 1.20 -3.00
CA VAL A 68 47.36 0.87 -1.72
C VAL A 68 47.45 2.06 -0.77
N ALA A 69 46.33 2.72 -0.51
CA ALA A 69 46.16 3.47 0.73
C ALA A 69 45.68 2.48 1.81
N SER A 70 46.53 2.27 2.81
CA SER A 70 46.27 1.40 3.96
C SER A 70 45.09 1.94 4.78
N PHE A 71 44.03 1.15 4.94
CA PHE A 71 42.85 1.52 5.73
C PHE A 71 42.57 0.50 6.83
N LYS A 72 42.24 1.05 8.00
CA LYS A 72 42.20 0.37 9.30
C LYS A 72 40.99 -0.59 9.46
N PRO A 73 41.20 -1.87 9.83
CA PRO A 73 40.17 -2.89 10.05
C PRO A 73 39.16 -2.61 11.19
N TYR A 74 37.99 -3.28 11.18
CA TYR A 74 36.88 -3.20 12.17
C TYR A 74 37.33 -3.09 13.64
N CYS A 75 38.26 -3.94 14.06
CA CYS A 75 38.72 -3.97 15.44
C CYS A 75 39.54 -2.72 15.81
N GLU A 76 40.15 -2.02 14.84
CA GLU A 76 40.87 -0.77 15.08
C GLU A 76 39.93 0.44 15.32
N LEU A 77 38.61 0.23 15.28
CA LEU A 77 37.58 1.23 15.57
C LEU A 77 36.98 1.10 16.99
N VAL A 78 37.42 0.12 17.78
CA VAL A 78 36.92 -0.09 19.14
C VAL A 78 37.39 1.04 20.07
N ASP A 79 36.44 1.78 20.64
CA ASP A 79 36.72 2.83 21.64
C ASP A 79 37.34 2.23 22.91
N LYS A 80 38.41 2.87 23.41
CA LYS A 80 39.23 2.36 24.54
C LYS A 80 39.63 0.90 24.32
N PRO A 81 40.36 0.59 23.24
CA PRO A 81 40.65 -0.78 22.82
C PRO A 81 41.32 -1.61 23.92
N GLU A 82 42.09 -0.98 24.82
CA GLU A 82 42.70 -1.58 26.01
C GLU A 82 41.71 -2.18 27.02
N THR A 83 40.44 -1.78 27.00
CA THR A 83 39.40 -2.30 27.92
C THR A 83 38.27 -3.03 27.22
N ASN A 84 37.97 -2.65 25.99
CA ASN A 84 36.76 -3.10 25.29
C ASN A 84 37.06 -4.13 24.20
N CYS A 85 38.27 -4.14 23.62
CA CYS A 85 38.57 -4.99 22.47
C CYS A 85 38.35 -6.49 22.75
N ALA A 86 38.81 -6.98 23.89
CA ALA A 86 38.64 -8.38 24.26
C ALA A 86 37.18 -8.78 24.51
N LYS A 87 36.31 -7.81 24.86
CA LYS A 87 34.86 -8.02 25.08
C LYS A 87 34.08 -7.93 23.77
N THR A 88 34.65 -7.28 22.77
CA THR A 88 34.05 -7.11 21.44
C THR A 88 34.12 -8.42 20.67
N LEU A 89 32.95 -8.98 20.37
CA LEU A 89 32.81 -10.23 19.64
C LEU A 89 33.50 -10.14 18.26
N GLY A 90 34.42 -11.08 17.98
CA GLY A 90 35.18 -11.09 16.73
C GLY A 90 36.46 -10.24 16.73
N CYS A 91 36.85 -9.65 17.86
CA CYS A 91 38.09 -8.91 18.03
C CYS A 91 39.05 -9.53 19.06
N ALA A 92 40.33 -9.28 18.86
CA ALA A 92 41.45 -9.74 19.67
C ALA A 92 42.35 -8.56 20.03
N TYR A 93 42.61 -8.37 21.32
CA TYR A 93 43.56 -7.37 21.78
C TYR A 93 44.97 -7.95 21.83
N VAL A 94 45.83 -7.55 20.89
CA VAL A 94 47.17 -8.11 20.71
C VAL A 94 48.15 -6.97 20.47
N GLU A 95 49.27 -6.96 21.22
CA GLU A 95 50.33 -5.94 21.07
C GLU A 95 49.81 -4.50 21.13
N SER A 96 48.90 -4.24 22.08
CA SER A 96 48.26 -2.93 22.27
C SER A 96 47.41 -2.44 21.08
N LYS A 97 47.03 -3.35 20.17
CA LYS A 97 46.15 -3.09 19.02
C LYS A 97 44.95 -4.01 19.07
N CYS A 98 43.80 -3.47 18.69
CA CYS A 98 42.60 -4.27 18.54
C CYS A 98 42.51 -4.77 17.10
N THR A 99 42.61 -6.08 16.92
CA THR A 99 42.73 -6.75 15.61
C THR A 99 41.67 -7.83 15.44
N HIS A 100 41.49 -8.32 14.23
CA HIS A 100 40.50 -9.36 13.95
C HIS A 100 40.83 -10.67 14.69
N PHE A 101 39.83 -11.25 15.37
CA PHE A 101 39.98 -12.51 16.11
C PHE A 101 39.95 -13.71 15.16
N THR A 102 41.02 -14.51 15.17
CA THR A 102 41.19 -15.68 14.31
C THR A 102 40.92 -17.02 15.02
N GLY A 103 40.57 -16.97 16.32
CA GLY A 103 40.32 -18.14 17.18
C GLY A 103 41.32 -18.25 18.34
N CYS A 104 40.90 -18.85 19.45
CA CYS A 104 41.73 -18.96 20.67
C CYS A 104 43.06 -19.72 20.47
N PRO A 105 43.11 -20.85 19.73
CA PRO A 105 44.35 -21.63 19.57
C PRO A 105 45.52 -20.88 18.91
N ALA A 106 45.27 -19.71 18.32
CA ALA A 106 46.30 -18.86 17.74
C ALA A 106 47.17 -18.16 18.81
N TYR A 107 46.78 -18.19 20.08
CA TYR A 107 47.45 -17.45 21.16
C TYR A 107 48.03 -18.40 22.21
N VAL A 108 49.34 -18.31 22.45
CA VAL A 108 50.06 -19.17 23.40
C VAL A 108 50.20 -18.43 24.73
N LYS A 109 49.16 -18.47 25.57
CA LYS A 109 49.20 -17.97 26.95
C LYS A 109 48.89 -19.09 27.94
N THR A 110 49.57 -19.06 29.08
CA THR A 110 49.53 -20.10 30.11
C THR A 110 48.56 -19.80 31.26
N THR A 111 47.97 -18.59 31.28
CA THR A 111 46.96 -18.20 32.26
C THR A 111 45.66 -17.78 31.58
N THR A 112 44.53 -18.10 32.21
CA THR A 112 43.20 -17.75 31.70
C THR A 112 43.00 -16.24 31.63
N THR A 113 43.52 -15.49 32.61
CA THR A 113 43.49 -14.02 32.61
C THR A 113 44.20 -13.44 31.38
N ASP A 114 45.35 -14.00 30.99
CA ASP A 114 46.07 -13.55 29.78
C ASP A 114 45.35 -13.91 28.48
N CYS A 115 44.68 -15.07 28.43
CA CYS A 115 43.83 -15.43 27.28
C CYS A 115 42.60 -14.52 27.17
N GLN A 116 41.98 -14.18 28.30
CA GLN A 116 40.83 -13.28 28.37
C GLN A 116 41.19 -11.83 28.06
N ALA A 117 42.42 -11.41 28.36
CA ALA A 117 42.92 -10.10 27.96
C ALA A 117 43.04 -9.96 26.44
N ILE A 118 43.16 -11.09 25.70
CA ILE A 118 43.14 -11.12 24.24
C ILE A 118 41.69 -11.18 23.74
N SER A 119 40.90 -12.13 24.23
CA SER A 119 39.47 -12.25 23.92
C SER A 119 38.75 -12.96 25.07
N TYR A 120 37.60 -12.44 25.52
CA TYR A 120 36.81 -13.01 26.61
C TYR A 120 36.26 -14.41 26.31
N PHE A 121 36.32 -14.85 25.06
CA PHE A 121 35.92 -16.20 24.63
C PHE A 121 37.04 -17.24 24.78
N CYS A 122 38.22 -16.84 25.23
CA CYS A 122 39.39 -17.70 25.37
C CYS A 122 39.77 -17.96 26.83
N VAL A 123 40.17 -19.20 27.11
CA VAL A 123 40.61 -19.67 28.44
C VAL A 123 41.93 -20.45 28.26
N SER A 124 42.79 -20.51 29.28
CA SER A 124 44.06 -21.24 29.13
C SER A 124 43.90 -22.71 29.55
N ASP A 125 44.52 -23.62 28.80
CA ASP A 125 44.71 -25.02 29.20
C ASP A 125 46.00 -25.26 29.99
N GLY A 126 46.75 -24.19 30.32
CA GLY A 126 48.06 -24.23 30.96
C GLY A 126 49.23 -24.09 29.98
N ASN A 127 49.01 -24.37 28.69
CA ASN A 127 50.03 -24.27 27.64
C ASN A 127 49.64 -23.27 26.53
N SER A 128 48.35 -23.15 26.20
CA SER A 128 47.81 -22.31 25.13
C SER A 128 46.39 -21.82 25.43
N CYS A 129 45.91 -20.83 24.68
CA CYS A 129 44.53 -20.40 24.75
C CYS A 129 43.63 -21.34 23.96
N ILE A 130 42.61 -21.86 24.61
CA ILE A 130 41.56 -22.68 24.02
C ILE A 130 40.23 -21.94 24.12
N GLU A 131 39.24 -22.40 23.35
CA GLU A 131 37.88 -21.86 23.46
C GLU A 131 37.29 -22.19 24.84
N ALA A 132 36.51 -21.26 25.38
CA ALA A 132 35.68 -21.50 26.55
C ALA A 132 34.78 -22.74 26.35
N LYS A 133 34.36 -23.38 27.45
CA LYS A 133 33.52 -24.58 27.48
C LYS A 133 32.17 -24.26 28.15
N GLU A 134 31.23 -25.19 28.09
CA GLU A 134 30.00 -25.08 28.89
C GLU A 134 30.34 -25.14 30.39
N CYS A 135 29.59 -24.44 31.27
CA CYS A 135 29.91 -24.38 32.70
C CYS A 135 30.05 -25.77 33.33
N LYS A 136 29.22 -26.74 32.91
CA LYS A 136 29.25 -28.13 33.38
C LYS A 136 30.59 -28.85 33.19
N ALA A 137 31.47 -28.34 32.33
CA ALA A 137 32.78 -28.92 32.06
C ALA A 137 33.90 -28.37 32.97
N TYR A 138 33.61 -27.41 33.86
CA TYR A 138 34.58 -26.77 34.73
C TYR A 138 34.66 -27.38 36.13
N THR A 139 35.87 -27.43 36.68
CA THR A 139 36.12 -27.82 38.07
C THR A 139 35.73 -26.70 39.04
N GLN A 140 35.65 -26.99 40.33
CA GLN A 140 35.31 -26.00 41.37
C GLN A 140 36.19 -24.75 41.33
N GLN A 141 37.50 -24.91 41.13
CA GLN A 141 38.43 -23.77 41.09
C GLN A 141 38.29 -22.92 39.82
N GLN A 142 37.82 -23.53 38.72
CA GLN A 142 37.66 -22.87 37.43
C GLN A 142 36.28 -22.23 37.27
N CYS A 143 35.28 -22.73 37.99
CA CYS A 143 33.88 -22.41 37.74
C CYS A 143 33.60 -20.90 37.79
N GLU A 144 33.86 -20.23 38.91
CA GLU A 144 33.49 -18.81 39.05
C GLU A 144 34.47 -17.84 38.35
N SER A 145 35.63 -18.34 37.91
CA SER A 145 36.69 -17.56 37.27
C SER A 145 36.72 -17.69 35.74
N THR A 146 35.95 -18.64 35.18
CA THR A 146 36.01 -18.99 33.76
C THR A 146 34.67 -18.74 33.06
N PRO A 147 34.65 -17.93 31.98
CA PRO A 147 33.45 -17.65 31.21
C PRO A 147 33.03 -18.86 30.37
N SER A 148 31.73 -19.09 30.24
CA SER A 148 31.15 -20.18 29.45
C SER A 148 30.64 -19.79 28.06
N ILE A 149 30.70 -20.73 27.10
CA ILE A 149 30.07 -20.60 25.77
C ILE A 149 28.54 -20.67 25.79
N SER A 150 27.91 -20.99 26.92
CA SER A 150 26.45 -20.96 27.09
C SER A 150 25.99 -19.65 27.75
N GLY A 151 24.83 -19.15 27.31
CA GLY A 151 23.97 -18.25 28.11
C GLY A 151 24.57 -16.93 28.63
N ILE A 152 25.71 -16.48 28.09
CA ILE A 152 26.49 -15.25 28.35
C ILE A 152 27.65 -15.28 29.36
N LEU A 153 28.41 -16.37 29.40
CA LEU A 153 29.77 -16.31 29.98
C LEU A 153 29.84 -16.20 31.52
N LYS A 154 28.80 -16.58 32.28
CA LYS A 154 28.82 -16.61 33.77
C LYS A 154 28.47 -17.99 34.33
N CYS A 155 29.36 -18.55 35.14
CA CYS A 155 29.17 -19.83 35.83
C CYS A 155 29.15 -19.66 37.35
N LYS A 156 28.41 -20.53 38.04
CA LYS A 156 28.35 -20.61 39.50
C LYS A 156 28.63 -22.03 39.96
N TRP A 157 29.41 -22.17 41.03
CA TRP A 157 29.61 -23.47 41.66
C TRP A 157 28.40 -23.82 42.51
N ASP A 158 27.72 -24.91 42.17
CA ASP A 158 26.63 -25.43 42.98
C ASP A 158 27.20 -26.37 44.05
N THR A 159 27.28 -25.88 45.28
CA THR A 159 27.80 -26.65 46.42
C THR A 159 26.95 -27.86 46.76
N THR A 160 25.67 -27.89 46.35
CA THR A 160 24.75 -29.00 46.62
C THR A 160 24.91 -30.10 45.59
N ALA A 161 25.03 -29.74 44.31
CA ALA A 161 25.25 -30.69 43.22
C ALA A 161 26.73 -31.12 43.08
N GLY A 162 27.66 -30.40 43.71
CA GLY A 162 29.10 -30.64 43.57
C GLY A 162 29.61 -30.41 42.14
N ALA A 163 28.93 -29.52 41.39
CA ALA A 163 29.18 -29.30 39.98
C ALA A 163 29.04 -27.82 39.60
N CYS A 164 29.71 -27.42 38.52
CA CYS A 164 29.61 -26.07 37.97
C CYS A 164 28.39 -25.97 37.03
N ARG A 165 27.61 -24.90 37.14
CA ARG A 165 26.43 -24.66 36.29
C ARG A 165 26.32 -23.21 35.83
N ASP A 166 25.47 -22.97 34.85
CA ASP A 166 25.11 -21.62 34.40
C ASP A 166 24.35 -20.87 35.51
N TYR A 167 24.48 -19.55 35.57
CA TYR A 167 23.63 -18.70 36.42
C TYR A 167 22.15 -18.81 36.01
N ALA A 168 21.24 -18.79 36.97
CA ALA A 168 19.80 -18.79 36.71
C ALA A 168 19.20 -17.40 36.91
N CYS A 169 18.17 -17.02 36.13
CA CYS A 169 17.58 -15.69 36.23
C CYS A 169 17.02 -15.35 37.62
N SER A 170 16.57 -16.37 38.35
CA SER A 170 16.03 -16.25 39.72
C SER A 170 17.06 -15.81 40.75
N GLU A 171 18.35 -15.84 40.41
CA GLU A 171 19.45 -15.42 41.29
C GLU A 171 19.72 -13.91 41.20
N ALA A 172 18.92 -13.17 40.44
CA ALA A 172 18.99 -11.72 40.34
C ALA A 172 18.55 -11.05 41.64
N ASP A 173 19.17 -9.91 41.94
CA ASP A 173 18.70 -9.04 43.01
C ASP A 173 17.25 -8.56 42.73
N VAL A 174 16.43 -8.48 43.78
CA VAL A 174 15.00 -8.12 43.68
C VAL A 174 14.76 -6.70 43.18
N THR A 175 15.78 -5.82 43.23
CA THR A 175 15.72 -4.44 42.70
C THR A 175 15.77 -4.37 41.17
N LEU A 176 16.06 -5.48 40.48
CA LEU A 176 16.00 -5.56 39.02
C LEU A 176 14.55 -5.68 38.53
N ASN A 177 13.92 -4.52 38.40
CA ASN A 177 12.49 -4.37 38.13
C ASN A 177 12.12 -3.99 36.68
N THR A 178 13.07 -4.07 35.73
CA THR A 178 12.82 -3.83 34.31
C THR A 178 13.49 -4.89 33.45
N ASP A 179 12.94 -5.15 32.27
CA ASP A 179 13.53 -6.11 31.32
C ASP A 179 14.95 -5.69 30.89
N ALA A 180 15.19 -4.39 30.72
CA ALA A 180 16.53 -3.86 30.43
C ALA A 180 17.55 -4.20 31.54
N LYS A 181 17.19 -4.00 32.81
CA LYS A 181 18.06 -4.34 33.94
C LYS A 181 18.30 -5.86 34.02
N CYS A 182 17.25 -6.66 33.89
CA CYS A 182 17.35 -8.12 33.92
C CYS A 182 18.19 -8.67 32.77
N SER A 183 17.95 -8.21 31.55
CA SER A 183 18.70 -8.61 30.36
C SER A 183 20.17 -8.16 30.37
N SER A 184 20.47 -7.01 31.00
CA SER A 184 21.86 -6.57 31.22
C SER A 184 22.57 -7.38 32.30
N TRP A 185 21.86 -7.83 33.33
CA TRP A 185 22.43 -8.67 34.38
C TRP A 185 22.67 -10.11 33.92
N LEU A 186 21.64 -10.71 33.30
CA LEU A 186 21.70 -11.98 32.61
C LEU A 186 20.77 -11.98 31.36
N ALA A 187 21.34 -11.96 30.16
CA ALA A 187 20.61 -12.08 28.90
C ALA A 187 19.78 -13.38 28.85
N GLY A 188 18.60 -13.28 28.26
CA GLY A 188 17.57 -14.31 28.39
C GLY A 188 16.70 -14.16 29.63
N CYS A 189 17.02 -13.23 30.54
CA CYS A 189 16.14 -12.86 31.65
C CYS A 189 15.23 -11.67 31.35
N VAL A 190 14.03 -11.74 31.90
CA VAL A 190 13.03 -10.68 31.94
C VAL A 190 12.63 -10.42 33.39
N THR A 191 12.16 -9.22 33.69
CA THR A 191 11.73 -8.93 35.06
C THR A 191 10.44 -9.67 35.37
N LYS A 192 10.27 -10.12 36.62
CA LYS A 192 8.97 -10.53 37.16
C LYS A 192 8.33 -9.42 38.01
N GLY A 193 8.79 -8.18 37.86
CA GLY A 193 8.42 -7.03 38.71
C GLY A 193 9.34 -6.89 39.94
N GLN A 194 9.63 -8.00 40.63
CA GLN A 194 10.65 -8.07 41.69
C GLN A 194 11.75 -9.08 41.35
N GLY A 195 12.87 -8.61 40.82
CA GLY A 195 13.95 -9.44 40.29
C GLY A 195 13.62 -10.06 38.93
N CYS A 196 14.39 -11.08 38.56
CA CYS A 196 14.38 -11.62 37.20
C CYS A 196 13.90 -13.08 37.14
N VAL A 197 13.40 -13.46 35.97
CA VAL A 197 13.00 -14.83 35.60
C VAL A 197 13.44 -15.09 34.16
N ASN A 198 13.54 -16.36 33.78
CA ASN A 198 13.85 -16.73 32.41
C ASN A 198 12.73 -16.22 31.49
N ALA A 199 13.09 -15.71 30.32
CA ALA A 199 12.12 -15.43 29.27
C ALA A 199 11.66 -16.74 28.61
N PRO A 200 10.36 -16.91 28.32
CA PRO A 200 9.25 -16.01 28.62
C PRO A 200 8.78 -16.08 30.09
N ARG A 201 8.16 -15.00 30.59
CA ARG A 201 7.65 -14.92 31.97
C ARG A 201 6.67 -16.06 32.31
N PRO A 202 6.68 -16.61 33.54
CA PRO A 202 5.59 -17.47 34.03
C PRO A 202 4.26 -16.71 34.13
N ALA A 203 3.12 -17.40 34.09
CA ALA A 203 1.79 -16.78 34.30
C ALA A 203 1.60 -16.37 35.78
N CYS A 204 0.74 -15.39 36.05
CA CYS A 204 0.46 -14.90 37.39
C CYS A 204 0.02 -16.00 38.36
N ALA A 205 -0.70 -17.01 37.88
CA ALA A 205 -1.14 -18.17 38.65
C ALA A 205 0.00 -19.01 39.27
N THR A 206 1.23 -18.84 38.79
CA THR A 206 2.41 -19.54 39.32
C THR A 206 3.05 -18.85 40.53
N TYR A 207 2.64 -17.62 40.83
CA TYR A 207 3.13 -16.85 41.97
C TYR A 207 2.22 -17.03 43.19
N THR A 208 2.82 -16.96 44.37
CA THR A 208 2.11 -17.00 45.65
C THR A 208 2.60 -15.86 46.54
N GLY A 209 1.72 -15.25 47.32
CA GLY A 209 2.06 -14.15 48.21
C GLY A 209 0.85 -13.54 48.90
N ASP A 210 1.08 -12.44 49.60
CA ASP A 210 0.02 -11.54 50.06
C ASP A 210 -0.38 -10.56 48.95
N ASP A 211 -1.33 -9.67 49.25
CA ASP A 211 -1.85 -8.69 48.29
C ASP A 211 -0.74 -7.77 47.72
N ALA A 212 0.17 -7.29 48.57
CA ALA A 212 1.29 -6.44 48.16
C ALA A 212 2.30 -7.19 47.27
N ALA A 213 2.62 -8.44 47.62
CA ALA A 213 3.50 -9.28 46.83
C ALA A 213 2.90 -9.57 45.45
N CYS A 214 1.63 -10.00 45.39
CA CYS A 214 0.97 -10.28 44.12
C CYS A 214 0.87 -9.04 43.22
N GLN A 215 0.58 -7.86 43.78
CA GLN A 215 0.54 -6.61 43.00
C GLN A 215 1.91 -6.20 42.44
N SER A 216 3.01 -6.68 43.03
CA SER A 216 4.36 -6.39 42.56
C SER A 216 4.85 -7.33 41.45
N PHE A 217 4.14 -8.45 41.21
CA PHE A 217 4.54 -9.43 40.20
C PHE A 217 4.01 -9.11 38.80
N ILE A 218 4.80 -9.51 37.80
CA ILE A 218 4.44 -9.45 36.39
C ILE A 218 4.58 -10.84 35.77
N GLY A 219 3.47 -11.35 35.24
CA GLY A 219 3.39 -12.63 34.54
C GLY A 219 3.37 -12.52 33.01
N SER A 220 3.39 -13.68 32.34
CA SER A 220 3.14 -13.78 30.89
C SER A 220 1.71 -13.49 30.51
N ASP A 221 0.80 -13.28 31.44
CA ASP A 221 -0.59 -12.87 31.31
C ASP A 221 -0.84 -11.43 31.79
N GLY A 222 0.18 -10.73 32.30
CA GLY A 222 0.13 -9.29 32.61
C GLY A 222 0.53 -8.99 34.05
N ASN A 223 -0.05 -7.94 34.61
CA ASN A 223 0.12 -7.57 36.01
C ASN A 223 -0.74 -8.48 36.90
N CYS A 224 -0.22 -8.84 38.07
CA CYS A 224 -0.87 -9.80 38.95
C CYS A 224 -1.65 -9.14 40.10
N GLU A 225 -2.57 -9.89 40.71
CA GLU A 225 -3.31 -9.54 41.92
C GLU A 225 -3.62 -10.80 42.74
N LEU A 226 -3.97 -10.66 44.01
CA LEU A 226 -4.27 -11.81 44.87
C LEU A 226 -5.63 -12.43 44.50
N ALA A 227 -5.68 -13.76 44.34
CA ALA A 227 -6.94 -14.47 44.17
C ALA A 227 -7.69 -14.53 45.51
N THR A 228 -8.96 -14.11 45.50
CA THR A 228 -9.79 -13.93 46.69
C THR A 228 -9.80 -15.16 47.59
N GLY A 229 -9.44 -14.99 48.86
CA GLY A 229 -9.46 -16.06 49.87
C GLY A 229 -8.32 -17.09 49.75
N THR A 230 -7.28 -16.81 48.96
CA THR A 230 -6.12 -17.70 48.77
C THR A 230 -4.79 -16.96 48.95
N THR A 231 -3.67 -17.69 48.87
CA THR A 231 -2.32 -17.13 48.75
C THR A 231 -1.81 -17.13 47.30
N ASN A 232 -2.62 -17.53 46.33
CA ASN A 232 -2.22 -17.62 44.93
C ASN A 232 -2.49 -16.29 44.23
N CYS A 233 -1.57 -15.85 43.38
CA CYS A 233 -1.83 -14.71 42.52
C CYS A 233 -2.65 -15.13 41.30
N LYS A 234 -3.34 -14.18 40.68
CA LYS A 234 -4.01 -14.29 39.38
C LYS A 234 -3.71 -13.05 38.54
N ALA A 235 -3.96 -13.11 37.23
CA ALA A 235 -3.88 -11.91 36.41
C ALA A 235 -5.02 -10.94 36.74
N LYS A 236 -4.75 -9.63 36.67
CA LYS A 236 -5.80 -8.62 36.75
C LYS A 236 -6.81 -8.78 35.62
N GLU A 237 -8.07 -8.51 35.90
CA GLU A 237 -9.13 -8.50 34.89
C GLU A 237 -9.39 -7.07 34.41
N CYS A 238 -9.40 -6.85 33.09
CA CYS A 238 -9.64 -5.51 32.53
C CYS A 238 -10.91 -4.85 33.06
N ALA A 239 -11.99 -5.63 33.24
CA ALA A 239 -13.29 -5.15 33.71
C ALA A 239 -13.27 -4.61 35.15
N ASN A 240 -12.26 -4.98 35.94
CA ASN A 240 -12.09 -4.50 37.32
C ASN A 240 -11.25 -3.21 37.40
N ALA A 241 -10.82 -2.67 36.25
CA ALA A 241 -10.08 -1.42 36.21
C ALA A 241 -10.94 -0.24 36.72
N PRO A 242 -10.34 0.72 37.45
CA PRO A 242 -11.07 1.92 37.88
C PRO A 242 -11.71 2.66 36.72
N THR A 243 -12.96 3.13 36.90
CA THR A 243 -13.69 3.89 35.87
C THR A 243 -13.05 5.23 35.53
N SER A 244 -12.07 5.69 36.33
CA SER A 244 -11.27 6.88 36.06
C SER A 244 -10.23 6.68 34.96
N LEU A 245 -9.91 5.43 34.58
CA LEU A 245 -8.97 5.16 33.49
C LEU A 245 -9.68 5.38 32.14
N ALA A 246 -9.31 6.47 31.46
CA ALA A 246 -9.99 6.94 30.26
C ALA A 246 -9.12 6.89 29.00
N SER A 247 -7.90 6.34 29.09
CA SER A 247 -6.97 6.20 27.96
C SER A 247 -6.49 4.76 27.80
N ASP A 248 -6.12 4.40 26.56
CA ASP A 248 -5.56 3.08 26.27
C ASP A 248 -4.24 2.86 27.01
N ASP A 249 -3.42 3.89 27.22
CA ASP A 249 -2.14 3.75 27.91
C ASP A 249 -2.33 3.51 29.40
N ASP A 250 -3.31 4.16 30.03
CA ASP A 250 -3.71 3.86 31.40
C ASP A 250 -4.22 2.42 31.55
N CYS A 251 -5.04 1.95 30.60
CA CYS A 251 -5.55 0.58 30.61
C CYS A 251 -4.47 -0.47 30.35
N LYS A 252 -3.53 -0.22 29.43
CA LYS A 252 -2.36 -1.07 29.19
C LYS A 252 -1.45 -1.14 30.41
N ALA A 253 -1.27 -0.01 31.10
CA ALA A 253 -0.50 0.07 32.32
C ALA A 253 -1.18 -0.69 33.47
N TYR A 254 -2.52 -0.62 33.56
CA TYR A 254 -3.31 -1.41 34.51
C TYR A 254 -3.18 -2.90 34.25
N GLN A 255 -3.42 -3.34 33.00
CA GLN A 255 -3.30 -4.74 32.63
C GLN A 255 -3.04 -4.94 31.13
N ARG A 256 -2.13 -5.87 30.82
CA ARG A 256 -1.71 -6.13 29.44
C ARG A 256 -2.87 -6.67 28.60
N GLY A 257 -3.08 -6.09 27.42
CA GLY A 257 -4.18 -6.47 26.51
C GLY A 257 -5.51 -5.77 26.80
N CYS A 258 -5.58 -4.93 27.82
CA CYS A 258 -6.73 -4.07 28.06
C CYS A 258 -6.66 -2.79 27.21
N ILE A 259 -7.84 -2.30 26.83
CA ILE A 259 -8.05 -1.01 26.16
C ILE A 259 -9.17 -0.25 26.85
N THR A 260 -9.23 1.05 26.64
CA THR A 260 -10.21 1.89 27.34
C THR A 260 -11.60 1.81 26.70
N THR A 261 -12.63 1.86 27.54
CA THR A 261 -14.00 2.21 27.16
C THR A 261 -14.26 3.70 27.32
N GLY A 262 -13.23 4.48 27.62
CA GLY A 262 -13.28 5.89 28.03
C GLY A 262 -13.79 6.11 29.47
N LYS A 263 -14.35 5.08 30.12
CA LYS A 263 -14.75 5.06 31.53
C LYS A 263 -14.38 3.72 32.18
N GLY A 264 -13.09 3.39 32.19
CA GLY A 264 -12.56 2.09 32.61
C GLY A 264 -11.97 1.30 31.44
N CYS A 265 -11.72 0.02 31.67
CA CYS A 265 -11.01 -0.83 30.73
C CYS A 265 -11.79 -2.11 30.40
N VAL A 266 -11.53 -2.66 29.22
CA VAL A 266 -12.05 -3.95 28.76
C VAL A 266 -10.96 -4.68 27.98
N LEU A 267 -11.10 -5.99 27.81
CA LEU A 267 -10.16 -6.75 26.98
C LEU A 267 -10.36 -6.33 25.52
N ALA A 268 -9.26 -6.12 24.79
CA ALA A 268 -9.29 -5.59 23.42
C ALA A 268 -10.22 -6.37 22.46
N THR A 269 -10.29 -7.69 22.62
CA THR A 269 -11.12 -8.59 21.81
C THR A 269 -12.63 -8.51 22.13
N THR A 270 -13.00 -7.87 23.23
CA THR A 270 -14.39 -7.83 23.76
C THR A 270 -14.94 -6.42 23.85
N LYS A 271 -14.31 -5.45 23.17
CA LYS A 271 -14.74 -4.05 23.25
C LYS A 271 -16.20 -3.91 22.79
N PRO A 272 -17.13 -3.40 23.63
CA PRO A 272 -18.54 -3.29 23.26
C PRO A 272 -18.77 -2.27 22.14
N LEU A 273 -19.82 -2.41 21.34
CA LEU A 273 -20.30 -1.35 20.45
C LEU A 273 -20.94 -0.22 21.27
N CYS A 274 -20.93 1.01 20.77
CA CYS A 274 -21.60 2.13 21.41
C CYS A 274 -23.09 1.88 21.62
N SER A 275 -23.76 1.14 20.73
CA SER A 275 -25.17 0.77 20.86
C SER A 275 -25.51 -0.13 22.06
N THR A 276 -24.50 -0.71 22.72
CA THR A 276 -24.68 -1.54 23.93
C THR A 276 -24.76 -0.72 25.21
N TYR A 277 -24.28 0.53 25.19
CA TYR A 277 -24.39 1.44 26.33
C TYR A 277 -25.78 2.10 26.35
N SER A 278 -26.38 2.18 27.53
CA SER A 278 -27.66 2.85 27.76
C SER A 278 -27.42 4.21 28.42
N GLY A 279 -28.17 5.23 28.01
CA GLY A 279 -28.05 6.58 28.57
C GLY A 279 -28.43 7.69 27.61
N ASP A 280 -28.53 8.90 28.16
CA ASP A 280 -28.72 10.13 27.40
C ASP A 280 -27.40 10.67 26.83
N ASN A 281 -27.46 11.78 26.10
CA ASN A 281 -26.27 12.37 25.48
C ASN A 281 -25.18 12.73 26.51
N THR A 282 -25.55 13.16 27.72
CA THR A 282 -24.59 13.43 28.80
C THR A 282 -23.92 12.17 29.33
N THR A 283 -24.65 11.07 29.41
CA THR A 283 -24.15 9.78 29.91
C THR A 283 -23.23 9.11 28.91
N CYS A 284 -23.60 9.15 27.62
CA CYS A 284 -22.86 8.56 26.51
C CYS A 284 -21.55 9.28 26.20
N VAL A 285 -21.45 10.57 26.50
CA VAL A 285 -20.21 11.33 26.32
C VAL A 285 -19.10 10.74 27.19
N GLY A 286 -17.95 10.52 26.55
CA GLY A 286 -16.76 9.91 27.15
C GLY A 286 -16.70 8.39 27.02
N TYR A 287 -17.77 7.71 26.57
CA TYR A 287 -17.66 6.29 26.22
C TYR A 287 -17.00 6.08 24.86
N ILE A 288 -16.28 4.98 24.73
CA ILE A 288 -15.63 4.53 23.50
C ILE A 288 -15.98 3.06 23.28
N GLY A 289 -16.69 2.78 22.19
CA GLY A 289 -17.00 1.44 21.71
C GLY A 289 -16.00 0.91 20.68
N SER A 290 -16.25 -0.30 20.16
CA SER A 290 -15.50 -0.90 19.04
C SER A 290 -15.77 -0.19 17.70
N ASP A 291 -16.92 0.46 17.59
CA ASP A 291 -17.34 1.38 16.52
C ASP A 291 -16.93 2.83 16.79
N GLY A 292 -16.12 3.08 17.83
CA GLY A 292 -15.44 4.35 18.09
C GLY A 292 -16.07 5.19 19.20
N VAL A 293 -16.00 6.51 19.10
CA VAL A 293 -16.45 7.41 20.18
C VAL A 293 -17.98 7.50 20.21
N CYS A 294 -18.57 7.39 21.40
CA CYS A 294 -20.02 7.35 21.56
C CYS A 294 -20.65 8.74 21.77
N GLU A 295 -21.92 8.86 21.39
CA GLU A 295 -22.83 9.98 21.65
C GLU A 295 -24.24 9.45 21.98
N GLY A 296 -25.11 10.30 22.53
CA GLY A 296 -26.51 9.92 22.75
C GLY A 296 -27.30 9.85 21.44
N ASP A 297 -28.26 8.93 21.38
CA ASP A 297 -29.24 8.91 20.30
C ASP A 297 -30.23 10.09 20.39
N ALA A 298 -30.98 10.33 19.32
CA ALA A 298 -31.97 11.41 19.28
C ALA A 298 -33.14 11.21 20.26
N GLY A 299 -33.30 9.98 20.78
CA GLY A 299 -34.32 9.62 21.76
C GLY A 299 -33.87 9.77 23.22
N GLY A 300 -32.59 10.06 23.47
CA GLY A 300 -32.01 10.26 24.80
C GLY A 300 -31.97 9.03 25.70
N SER A 301 -32.08 7.81 25.14
CA SER A 301 -32.20 6.57 25.94
C SER A 301 -31.13 5.53 25.64
N LYS A 302 -30.44 5.63 24.49
CA LYS A 302 -29.36 4.73 24.08
C LYS A 302 -28.18 5.51 23.54
N CYS A 303 -26.99 4.94 23.68
CA CYS A 303 -25.80 5.46 23.03
C CYS A 303 -25.70 4.94 21.58
N ARG A 304 -24.96 5.66 20.75
CA ARG A 304 -24.59 5.26 19.39
C ARG A 304 -23.21 5.80 19.06
N ALA A 305 -22.54 5.25 18.05
CA ALA A 305 -21.32 5.85 17.54
C ALA A 305 -21.61 7.22 16.92
N ARG A 306 -20.66 8.15 17.09
CA ARG A 306 -20.73 9.46 16.40
C ARG A 306 -20.76 9.25 14.89
N LYS A 307 -21.68 9.96 14.23
CA LYS A 307 -21.70 10.05 12.77
C LYS A 307 -20.64 11.03 12.31
N CYS A 308 -19.84 10.66 11.31
CA CYS A 308 -18.83 11.55 10.75
C CYS A 308 -19.42 12.87 10.27
N GLU A 309 -20.63 12.81 9.71
CA GLU A 309 -21.35 13.95 9.13
C GLU A 309 -21.70 15.04 10.18
N ASN A 310 -21.63 14.71 11.47
CA ASN A 310 -21.82 15.68 12.55
C ASN A 310 -20.52 16.44 12.90
N GLY A 311 -19.36 15.97 12.43
CA GLY A 311 -18.07 16.61 12.66
C GLY A 311 -17.83 17.76 11.69
N ALA A 312 -17.94 19.01 12.16
CA ALA A 312 -17.67 20.20 11.35
C ALA A 312 -16.17 20.58 11.33
N PHE A 313 -15.28 19.60 11.16
CA PHE A 313 -13.83 19.81 11.12
C PHE A 313 -13.30 19.72 9.69
N ASN A 314 -12.28 20.52 9.38
CA ASN A 314 -11.72 20.63 8.04
C ASN A 314 -10.38 19.88 7.86
N THR A 315 -9.79 19.32 8.91
CA THR A 315 -8.56 18.53 8.82
C THR A 315 -8.81 17.06 9.16
N ASP A 316 -8.04 16.18 8.52
CA ASP A 316 -8.18 14.73 8.69
C ASP A 316 -7.85 14.31 10.14
N ASP A 317 -6.88 14.97 10.77
CA ASP A 317 -6.52 14.72 12.16
C ASP A 317 -7.64 15.07 13.14
N LEU A 318 -8.32 16.21 12.93
CA LEU A 318 -9.47 16.59 13.76
C LEU A 318 -10.66 15.68 13.51
N CYS A 319 -10.89 15.25 12.26
CA CYS A 319 -11.93 14.26 11.96
C CYS A 319 -11.65 12.90 12.60
N LYS A 320 -10.40 12.41 12.54
CA LYS A 320 -9.98 11.18 13.21
C LYS A 320 -10.04 11.29 14.72
N GLN A 321 -9.72 12.45 15.28
CA GLN A 321 -9.87 12.71 16.71
C GLN A 321 -11.34 12.73 17.12
N TYR A 322 -12.22 13.28 16.29
CA TYR A 322 -13.66 13.26 16.51
C TYR A 322 -14.23 11.83 16.47
N GLN A 323 -13.80 11.05 15.48
CA GLN A 323 -14.11 9.63 15.30
C GLN A 323 -13.09 9.01 14.32
N SER A 324 -12.42 7.93 14.72
CA SER A 324 -11.23 7.41 14.03
C SER A 324 -11.49 6.90 12.61
N SER A 325 -12.73 6.50 12.30
CA SER A 325 -13.15 6.06 10.97
C SER A 325 -13.48 7.21 10.00
N CYS A 326 -13.53 8.45 10.47
CA CYS A 326 -13.93 9.60 9.66
C CYS A 326 -12.77 10.16 8.84
N LYS A 327 -13.13 10.74 7.69
CA LYS A 327 -12.22 11.45 6.79
C LYS A 327 -12.68 12.89 6.64
N THR A 328 -11.79 13.84 6.42
CA THR A 328 -12.19 15.19 6.03
C THR A 328 -12.44 15.25 4.53
N ASN A 329 -13.56 15.83 4.10
CA ASN A 329 -13.70 16.29 2.71
C ASN A 329 -13.09 17.69 2.51
N GLY A 330 -12.29 18.16 3.47
CA GLY A 330 -11.68 19.48 3.51
C GLY A 330 -12.58 20.61 4.05
N LYS A 331 -13.87 20.34 4.27
CA LYS A 331 -14.82 21.27 4.89
C LYS A 331 -15.48 20.70 6.16
N ALA A 332 -15.81 19.41 6.13
CA ALA A 332 -16.42 18.67 7.21
C ALA A 332 -15.93 17.22 7.20
N CYS A 333 -16.22 16.50 8.26
CA CYS A 333 -15.97 15.08 8.35
C CYS A 333 -17.05 14.29 7.62
N VAL A 334 -16.64 13.23 6.95
CA VAL A 334 -17.49 12.32 6.17
C VAL A 334 -17.05 10.89 6.40
N SER A 335 -18.00 9.97 6.31
CA SER A 335 -17.76 8.52 6.37
C SER A 335 -17.05 7.99 5.12
N ALA A 336 -17.27 8.65 3.97
CA ALA A 336 -16.58 8.39 2.71
C ALA A 336 -16.43 9.67 1.89
N LEU A 337 -15.33 9.77 1.14
CA LEU A 337 -15.13 10.85 0.17
C LEU A 337 -15.98 10.59 -1.08
N SER A 338 -16.41 11.67 -1.75
CA SER A 338 -17.02 11.62 -3.07
C SER A 338 -16.04 12.15 -4.13
N ALA A 339 -16.25 11.89 -5.42
CA ALA A 339 -15.39 12.46 -6.46
C ALA A 339 -15.54 13.99 -6.55
N CYS A 340 -14.50 14.71 -6.98
CA CYS A 340 -14.50 16.17 -7.00
C CYS A 340 -15.65 16.76 -7.83
N ASN A 341 -16.05 16.09 -8.92
CA ASN A 341 -17.17 16.52 -9.78
C ASN A 341 -18.56 16.50 -9.11
N THR A 342 -18.69 15.87 -7.94
CA THR A 342 -19.93 15.86 -7.16
C THR A 342 -20.11 17.11 -6.31
N TYR A 343 -19.01 17.83 -6.03
CA TYR A 343 -19.04 19.10 -5.31
C TYR A 343 -19.35 20.25 -6.27
N LYS A 344 -19.97 21.31 -5.75
CA LYS A 344 -20.22 22.56 -6.49
C LYS A 344 -19.65 23.75 -5.74
N GLY A 345 -19.13 24.72 -6.49
CA GLY A 345 -18.61 25.95 -5.94
C GLY A 345 -17.83 26.80 -6.95
N THR A 346 -17.29 27.91 -6.48
CA THR A 346 -16.32 28.75 -7.22
C THR A 346 -14.91 28.20 -7.07
N ALA A 347 -13.93 28.82 -7.74
CA ALA A 347 -12.51 28.52 -7.62
C ALA A 347 -12.05 28.43 -6.15
N THR A 348 -12.51 29.35 -5.30
CA THR A 348 -12.13 29.41 -3.88
C THR A 348 -12.79 28.31 -3.06
N THR A 349 -14.08 28.06 -3.24
CA THR A 349 -14.81 27.05 -2.45
C THR A 349 -14.54 25.63 -2.92
N CYS A 350 -14.23 25.42 -4.19
CA CYS A 350 -13.79 24.11 -4.68
C CYS A 350 -12.38 23.76 -4.21
N ALA A 351 -11.49 24.75 -4.05
CA ALA A 351 -10.10 24.53 -3.65
C ALA A 351 -9.94 23.95 -2.23
N VAL A 352 -10.98 24.05 -1.39
CA VAL A 352 -10.97 23.45 -0.04
C VAL A 352 -11.46 22.01 -0.04
N TYR A 353 -12.15 21.53 -1.09
CA TYR A 353 -12.69 20.18 -1.09
C TYR A 353 -11.62 19.12 -1.38
N ILE A 354 -11.81 17.97 -0.77
CA ILE A 354 -11.05 16.75 -0.99
C ILE A 354 -12.02 15.68 -1.47
N GLY A 355 -11.71 15.05 -2.60
CA GLY A 355 -12.47 13.97 -3.19
C GLY A 355 -11.71 12.65 -3.23
N THR A 356 -12.37 11.61 -3.73
CA THR A 356 -11.73 10.30 -3.97
C THR A 356 -10.60 10.36 -5.00
N ASP A 357 -10.65 11.37 -5.86
CA ASP A 357 -9.70 11.75 -6.91
C ASP A 357 -8.72 12.85 -6.46
N GLY A 358 -8.62 13.12 -5.15
CA GLY A 358 -7.64 14.01 -4.55
C GLY A 358 -8.16 15.42 -4.27
N TYR A 359 -7.28 16.43 -4.31
CA TYR A 359 -7.66 17.82 -4.03
C TYR A 359 -8.42 18.42 -5.21
N CYS A 360 -9.50 19.14 -4.92
CA CYS A 360 -10.36 19.71 -5.93
C CYS A 360 -9.93 21.15 -6.33
N LYS A 361 -10.41 21.60 -7.50
CA LYS A 361 -10.29 22.96 -8.04
C LYS A 361 -11.61 23.39 -8.68
N GLY A 362 -11.90 24.69 -8.66
CA GLY A 362 -13.06 25.24 -9.36
C GLY A 362 -12.70 25.71 -10.76
N THR A 363 -13.70 25.78 -11.63
CA THR A 363 -13.56 26.16 -13.05
C THR A 363 -13.91 27.62 -13.33
N SER A 364 -14.53 28.32 -12.38
CA SER A 364 -14.91 29.73 -12.47
C SER A 364 -14.66 30.45 -11.14
N THR A 365 -14.21 31.70 -11.19
CA THR A 365 -13.97 32.53 -9.99
C THR A 365 -15.23 33.21 -9.46
N THR A 366 -16.28 33.35 -10.27
CA THR A 366 -17.48 34.13 -9.94
C THR A 366 -18.79 33.33 -10.00
N THR A 367 -18.82 32.21 -10.72
CA THR A 367 -20.01 31.35 -10.87
C THR A 367 -19.79 30.01 -10.21
N GLU A 368 -20.78 29.53 -9.46
CA GLU A 368 -20.75 28.17 -8.93
C GLU A 368 -20.90 27.15 -10.07
N ALA A 369 -19.96 26.22 -10.16
CA ALA A 369 -19.97 25.13 -11.12
C ALA A 369 -19.53 23.83 -10.43
N ALA A 370 -19.66 22.70 -11.12
CA ALA A 370 -19.07 21.45 -10.64
C ALA A 370 -17.55 21.62 -10.48
N CYS A 371 -17.01 21.19 -9.34
CA CYS A 371 -15.58 21.19 -9.12
C CYS A 371 -14.91 20.13 -10.03
N ALA A 372 -13.60 20.23 -10.20
CA ALA A 372 -12.79 19.26 -10.92
C ALA A 372 -11.60 18.84 -10.05
N PRO A 373 -10.99 17.66 -10.22
CA PRO A 373 -9.74 17.34 -9.55
C PRO A 373 -8.62 18.23 -10.07
N LYS A 374 -7.62 18.51 -9.23
CA LYS A 374 -6.36 19.09 -9.68
C LYS A 374 -5.60 18.08 -10.54
N VAL A 375 -4.82 18.58 -11.50
CA VAL A 375 -3.97 17.76 -12.37
C VAL A 375 -2.51 18.07 -12.06
N CYS A 376 -1.67 17.05 -11.84
CA CYS A 376 -0.27 17.24 -11.44
C CYS A 376 0.48 18.23 -12.34
N ASP A 377 0.28 18.11 -13.65
CA ASP A 377 0.99 18.87 -14.69
C ASP A 377 0.60 20.36 -14.72
N GLU A 378 -0.43 20.78 -13.96
CA GLU A 378 -0.83 22.18 -13.79
C GLU A 378 -0.23 22.83 -12.53
N ALA A 379 0.59 22.09 -11.78
CA ALA A 379 1.28 22.64 -10.62
C ALA A 379 2.27 23.73 -11.05
N PRO A 380 2.33 24.88 -10.35
CA PRO A 380 3.28 25.95 -10.68
C PRO A 380 4.74 25.46 -10.64
N ASP A 381 5.60 26.04 -11.48
CA ASP A 381 7.05 25.74 -11.53
C ASP A 381 7.79 25.95 -10.20
N THR A 382 7.19 26.70 -9.27
CA THR A 382 7.70 26.89 -7.90
C THR A 382 7.45 25.68 -6.98
N THR A 383 6.67 24.70 -7.43
CA THR A 383 6.40 23.45 -6.71
C THR A 383 7.52 22.46 -7.02
N THR A 384 8.59 22.47 -6.21
CA THR A 384 9.86 21.80 -6.55
C THR A 384 10.21 20.58 -5.70
N THR A 385 9.41 20.25 -4.69
CA THR A 385 9.63 19.08 -3.82
C THR A 385 8.48 18.09 -3.92
N ASP A 386 8.75 16.80 -3.67
CA ASP A 386 7.69 15.76 -3.64
C ASP A 386 6.62 16.09 -2.60
N ASP A 387 6.98 16.60 -1.43
CA ASP A 387 6.02 17.04 -0.41
C ASP A 387 5.12 18.18 -0.91
N ALA A 388 5.68 19.14 -1.65
CA ALA A 388 4.89 20.22 -2.23
C ALA A 388 3.96 19.70 -3.33
N CYS A 389 4.42 18.75 -4.15
CA CYS A 389 3.59 18.09 -5.16
C CYS A 389 2.49 17.23 -4.55
N ALA A 390 2.78 16.47 -3.49
CA ALA A 390 1.82 15.68 -2.75
C ALA A 390 0.76 16.55 -2.05
N LYS A 391 1.13 17.77 -1.61
CA LYS A 391 0.19 18.79 -1.12
C LYS A 391 -0.62 19.44 -2.24
N TYR A 392 -0.06 19.54 -3.44
CA TYR A 392 -0.77 20.09 -4.60
C TYR A 392 -1.84 19.11 -5.10
N GLN A 393 -1.45 17.86 -5.36
CA GLN A 393 -2.36 16.78 -5.77
C GLN A 393 -1.83 15.40 -5.32
N VAL A 394 -2.74 14.57 -4.82
CA VAL A 394 -2.43 13.20 -4.35
C VAL A 394 -1.87 12.38 -5.50
N GLY A 395 -0.74 11.70 -5.26
CA GLY A 395 -0.08 10.85 -6.26
C GLY A 395 0.85 11.59 -7.24
N CYS A 396 1.04 12.90 -7.07
CA CYS A 396 2.01 13.67 -7.85
C CYS A 396 3.42 13.59 -7.27
N VAL A 397 4.42 13.65 -8.14
CA VAL A 397 5.85 13.73 -7.84
C VAL A 397 6.46 14.97 -8.51
N THR A 398 7.56 15.47 -7.96
CA THR A 398 8.23 16.67 -8.49
C THR A 398 9.04 16.36 -9.75
N THR A 399 9.03 17.29 -10.70
CA THR A 399 10.01 17.36 -11.79
C THR A 399 11.15 18.32 -11.46
N GLY A 400 11.12 18.91 -10.26
CA GLY A 400 11.97 20.02 -9.82
C GLY A 400 11.54 21.40 -10.37
N LYS A 401 10.57 21.43 -11.29
CA LYS A 401 9.92 22.62 -11.85
C LYS A 401 8.44 22.32 -12.10
N GLY A 402 7.66 22.15 -11.03
CA GLY A 402 6.29 21.67 -11.10
C GLY A 402 6.19 20.16 -10.91
N CYS A 403 4.99 19.62 -11.08
CA CYS A 403 4.66 18.24 -10.70
C CYS A 403 4.16 17.42 -11.89
N VAL A 404 4.28 16.11 -11.79
CA VAL A 404 3.72 15.14 -12.75
C VAL A 404 3.24 13.90 -12.00
N THR A 405 2.46 13.03 -12.65
CA THR A 405 2.21 11.68 -12.10
C THR A 405 3.49 10.86 -12.14
N LYS A 406 3.64 9.89 -11.23
CA LYS A 406 4.83 9.02 -11.19
C LYS A 406 5.10 8.30 -12.52
N THR A 407 4.06 7.92 -13.25
CA THR A 407 4.15 7.28 -14.57
C THR A 407 4.65 8.23 -15.67
N ASN A 408 4.36 9.53 -15.54
CA ASN A 408 4.73 10.55 -16.53
C ASN A 408 6.09 11.23 -16.21
N LEU A 409 6.72 10.89 -15.09
CA LEU A 409 8.06 11.38 -14.77
C LEU A 409 9.05 10.91 -15.83
N LYS A 410 9.80 11.85 -16.42
CA LYS A 410 10.72 11.57 -17.52
C LYS A 410 12.13 11.26 -17.01
N SER A 411 12.95 10.58 -17.81
CA SER A 411 14.38 10.40 -17.52
C SER A 411 15.15 11.73 -17.61
N CYS A 412 16.20 11.90 -16.81
CA CYS A 412 17.06 13.08 -16.87
C CYS A 412 17.60 13.35 -18.28
N THR A 413 17.88 12.32 -19.08
CA THR A 413 18.42 12.46 -20.44
C THR A 413 17.44 13.04 -21.46
N THR A 414 16.17 13.13 -21.11
CA THR A 414 15.12 13.71 -21.97
C THR A 414 15.00 15.22 -21.82
N TYR A 415 15.51 15.80 -20.73
CA TYR A 415 15.50 17.24 -20.51
C TYR A 415 16.64 17.90 -21.29
N ASP A 416 16.31 18.92 -22.08
CA ASP A 416 17.29 19.86 -22.61
C ASP A 416 17.65 20.90 -21.54
N GLY A 417 18.93 21.25 -21.45
CA GLY A 417 19.41 22.23 -20.49
C GLY A 417 20.92 22.41 -20.45
N ASP A 418 21.32 23.24 -19.50
CA ASP A 418 22.68 23.66 -19.15
C ASP A 418 22.94 23.42 -17.65
N THR A 419 24.09 23.87 -17.16
CA THR A 419 24.48 23.77 -15.75
C THR A 419 23.41 24.24 -14.77
N THR A 420 22.67 25.30 -15.08
CA THR A 420 21.70 25.90 -14.15
C THR A 420 20.35 25.21 -14.23
N SER A 421 19.84 25.00 -15.44
CA SER A 421 18.52 24.43 -15.68
C SER A 421 18.46 22.95 -15.26
N CYS A 422 19.48 22.15 -15.55
CA CYS A 422 19.52 20.73 -15.17
C CYS A 422 19.61 20.50 -13.66
N GLN A 423 20.30 21.38 -12.91
CA GLN A 423 20.40 21.26 -11.44
C GLN A 423 19.05 21.35 -10.74
N SER A 424 18.08 22.05 -11.35
CA SER A 424 16.73 22.20 -10.83
C SER A 424 15.76 21.11 -11.26
N ARG A 425 16.19 20.11 -12.05
CA ARG A 425 15.31 19.06 -12.58
C ARG A 425 15.42 17.76 -11.79
N VAL A 426 14.32 17.03 -11.76
CA VAL A 426 14.20 15.67 -11.24
C VAL A 426 13.62 14.78 -12.32
N GLY A 427 14.27 13.65 -12.57
CA GLY A 427 13.82 12.61 -13.49
C GLY A 427 13.57 11.28 -12.77
N THR A 428 13.28 10.24 -13.55
CA THR A 428 13.06 8.87 -13.03
C THR A 428 14.23 8.32 -12.22
N GLU A 429 15.43 8.77 -12.53
CA GLU A 429 16.68 8.39 -11.84
C GLU A 429 16.94 9.25 -10.59
N GLY A 430 16.15 10.30 -10.35
CA GLY A 430 16.34 11.27 -9.27
C GLY A 430 16.81 12.63 -9.79
N LYS A 431 17.57 13.36 -8.96
CA LYS A 431 18.03 14.72 -9.30
C LYS A 431 18.98 14.70 -10.51
N CYS A 432 18.77 15.63 -11.43
CA CYS A 432 19.58 15.76 -12.64
C CYS A 432 20.77 16.73 -12.43
N THR A 433 21.72 16.67 -13.36
CA THR A 433 22.87 17.57 -13.49
C THR A 433 23.24 17.74 -14.97
N TRP A 434 24.14 18.66 -15.28
CA TRP A 434 24.68 18.85 -16.62
C TRP A 434 26.17 18.49 -16.62
N LYS A 435 26.63 17.77 -17.66
CA LYS A 435 28.06 17.43 -17.86
C LYS A 435 28.62 18.10 -19.11
N SER A 436 27.96 17.92 -20.25
CA SER A 436 28.34 18.52 -21.54
C SER A 436 27.19 18.42 -22.55
N GLY A 437 27.20 19.25 -23.61
CA GLY A 437 26.17 19.26 -24.65
C GLY A 437 24.89 20.00 -24.24
N THR A 438 23.74 19.61 -24.81
CA THR A 438 22.44 20.29 -24.58
C THR A 438 21.47 19.47 -23.73
N LYS A 439 21.84 18.27 -23.28
CA LYS A 439 20.98 17.35 -22.52
C LYS A 439 21.44 17.25 -21.07
N CYS A 440 20.47 17.16 -20.15
CA CYS A 440 20.74 16.83 -18.77
C CYS A 440 21.14 15.35 -18.63
N VAL A 441 21.80 15.01 -17.53
CA VAL A 441 22.13 13.64 -17.15
C VAL A 441 21.76 13.41 -15.68
N ALA A 442 21.59 12.17 -15.26
CA ALA A 442 21.42 11.86 -13.85
C ALA A 442 22.68 12.26 -13.06
N ARG A 443 22.52 12.69 -11.81
CA ARG A 443 23.67 12.79 -10.91
C ARG A 443 24.29 11.40 -10.71
N ASP A 444 25.57 11.40 -10.40
CA ASP A 444 26.26 10.21 -9.91
C ASP A 444 26.81 10.48 -8.51
N CYS A 445 26.88 9.46 -7.67
CA CYS A 445 27.28 9.63 -6.28
C CYS A 445 28.72 10.18 -6.14
N ALA A 446 29.61 9.85 -7.09
CA ALA A 446 31.00 10.28 -7.06
C ALA A 446 31.16 11.79 -7.29
N SER A 447 30.20 12.43 -7.98
CA SER A 447 30.17 13.88 -8.20
C SER A 447 29.66 14.70 -7.00
N ALA A 448 29.36 14.06 -5.86
CA ALA A 448 29.01 14.76 -4.63
C ALA A 448 30.21 15.51 -4.03
N ALA A 449 30.00 16.73 -3.55
CA ALA A 449 31.03 17.50 -2.86
C ALA A 449 31.48 16.79 -1.57
N SER A 450 32.73 17.02 -1.13
CA SER A 450 33.33 16.32 0.02
C SER A 450 32.62 16.55 1.36
N ASN A 451 31.81 17.60 1.47
CA ASN A 451 30.96 17.87 2.63
C ASN A 451 29.64 17.08 2.63
N VAL A 452 29.33 16.34 1.57
CA VAL A 452 28.22 15.39 1.50
C VAL A 452 28.74 14.00 1.91
N ASN A 453 28.81 13.75 3.22
CA ASN A 453 29.59 12.66 3.80
C ASN A 453 28.88 11.85 4.90
N THR A 454 27.54 11.89 4.93
CA THR A 454 26.71 11.01 5.77
C THR A 454 25.65 10.34 4.92
N ASN A 455 25.08 9.21 5.36
CA ASN A 455 24.02 8.53 4.59
C ASN A 455 22.83 9.43 4.28
N PRO A 456 22.29 10.23 5.23
CA PRO A 456 21.23 11.17 4.92
C PRO A 456 21.64 12.21 3.86
N LEU A 457 22.87 12.73 3.95
CA LEU A 457 23.37 13.71 2.97
C LEU A 457 23.56 13.08 1.58
N CYS A 458 24.12 11.87 1.51
CA CYS A 458 24.32 11.14 0.26
C CYS A 458 23.00 10.72 -0.38
N ALA A 459 22.08 10.15 0.39
CA ALA A 459 20.75 9.78 -0.09
C ALA A 459 19.94 11.00 -0.57
N ASN A 460 20.08 12.15 0.10
CA ASN A 460 19.48 13.41 -0.34
C ASN A 460 20.16 14.00 -1.60
N TYR A 461 21.46 13.77 -1.77
CA TYR A 461 22.19 14.21 -2.96
C TYR A 461 21.73 13.45 -4.21
N PHE A 462 21.67 12.11 -4.13
CA PHE A 462 21.13 11.26 -5.18
C PHE A 462 20.67 9.91 -4.62
N THR A 463 19.58 9.38 -5.19
CA THR A 463 18.98 8.13 -4.73
C THR A 463 19.95 6.97 -4.95
N ASN A 464 19.96 6.01 -4.03
CA ASN A 464 20.92 4.91 -3.99
C ASN A 464 22.38 5.35 -3.84
N CYS A 465 22.65 6.52 -3.23
CA CYS A 465 23.99 6.84 -2.74
C CYS A 465 24.12 6.53 -1.26
N VAL A 466 25.26 5.97 -0.89
CA VAL A 466 25.67 5.76 0.49
C VAL A 466 26.95 6.50 0.77
N THR A 467 27.16 6.85 2.03
CA THR A 467 28.40 7.54 2.39
C THR A 467 29.57 6.60 2.51
N THR A 468 30.76 7.08 2.15
CA THR A 468 32.03 6.45 2.50
C THR A 468 32.67 7.07 3.75
N GLY A 469 32.01 8.04 4.38
CA GLY A 469 32.53 8.90 5.45
C GLY A 469 33.32 10.12 4.96
N SER A 470 33.69 10.17 3.68
CA SER A 470 34.43 11.30 3.07
C SER A 470 33.81 11.81 1.76
N GLY A 471 32.62 11.30 1.43
CA GLY A 471 31.91 11.57 0.19
C GLY A 471 30.82 10.51 -0.01
N CYS A 472 30.28 10.46 -1.24
CA CYS A 472 29.23 9.52 -1.61
C CYS A 472 29.70 8.55 -2.70
N VAL A 473 29.19 7.32 -2.63
CA VAL A 473 29.33 6.30 -3.67
C VAL A 473 27.98 5.64 -3.91
N SER A 474 27.79 5.05 -5.09
CA SER A 474 26.58 4.29 -5.37
C SER A 474 26.48 3.09 -4.43
N GLN A 475 25.27 2.79 -3.98
CA GLN A 475 24.96 1.54 -3.30
C GLN A 475 25.46 0.38 -4.18
N THR A 476 26.28 -0.47 -3.58
CA THR A 476 26.71 -1.73 -4.19
C THR A 476 25.92 -2.87 -3.58
N THR A 477 26.19 -4.12 -3.98
CA THR A 477 25.68 -5.27 -3.22
C THR A 477 26.26 -5.27 -1.81
N CYS A 478 25.57 -5.91 -0.87
CA CYS A 478 26.07 -6.03 0.50
C CYS A 478 27.52 -6.57 0.51
N ASP A 479 27.78 -7.61 -0.27
CA ASP A 479 29.09 -8.26 -0.36
C ASP A 479 30.22 -7.34 -0.88
N ALA A 480 29.88 -6.30 -1.64
CA ALA A 480 30.83 -5.30 -2.15
C ALA A 480 30.98 -4.10 -1.19
N THR A 481 30.22 -4.06 -0.10
CA THR A 481 30.21 -2.95 0.86
C THR A 481 31.14 -3.25 2.03
N VAL A 482 32.27 -2.54 2.09
CA VAL A 482 33.34 -2.80 3.08
C VAL A 482 33.30 -1.91 4.32
N LYS A 483 32.33 -0.99 4.43
CA LYS A 483 32.19 -0.05 5.56
C LYS A 483 30.81 -0.14 6.21
N GLN A 484 30.78 -0.08 7.54
CA GLN A 484 29.55 -0.06 8.33
C GLN A 484 28.57 1.01 7.89
N GLN A 485 29.05 2.25 7.83
CA GLN A 485 28.24 3.39 7.44
C GLN A 485 27.63 3.17 6.06
N SER A 486 28.39 2.68 5.08
CA SER A 486 27.84 2.38 3.74
C SER A 486 26.81 1.24 3.78
N CYS A 487 27.05 0.22 4.61
CA CYS A 487 26.18 -0.96 4.73
C CYS A 487 24.83 -0.63 5.36
N GLU A 488 24.84 0.16 6.44
CA GLU A 488 23.63 0.63 7.11
C GLU A 488 22.76 1.52 6.21
N GLY A 489 23.37 2.15 5.20
CA GLY A 489 22.68 2.92 4.18
C GLY A 489 22.27 2.11 2.95
N THR A 490 22.65 0.82 2.85
CA THR A 490 22.35 -0.04 1.68
C THR A 490 21.14 -0.92 1.98
N ASN A 491 20.18 -0.95 1.05
CA ASN A 491 18.93 -1.68 1.23
C ASN A 491 19.16 -3.20 1.32
N ASN A 492 18.45 -3.86 2.25
CA ASN A 492 18.52 -5.32 2.48
C ASN A 492 19.91 -5.85 2.88
N CYS A 493 20.74 -4.96 3.43
CA CYS A 493 22.02 -5.31 4.02
C CYS A 493 21.97 -5.09 5.52
N SER A 494 22.70 -5.92 6.26
CA SER A 494 22.97 -5.68 7.67
C SER A 494 24.47 -5.69 7.89
N TRP A 495 24.96 -4.69 8.62
CA TRP A 495 26.36 -4.68 9.02
C TRP A 495 26.59 -5.73 10.11
N GLN A 496 27.40 -6.74 9.80
CA GLN A 496 27.72 -7.85 10.71
C GLN A 496 29.19 -8.25 10.52
N PRO A 497 30.13 -7.52 11.12
CA PRO A 497 31.58 -7.43 10.80
C PRO A 497 32.05 -7.39 9.31
N ILE A 498 31.17 -7.78 8.40
CA ILE A 498 31.14 -7.64 6.96
C ILE A 498 29.71 -7.25 6.60
N CYS A 499 29.51 -6.48 5.53
CA CYS A 499 28.17 -6.19 5.07
C CYS A 499 27.60 -7.42 4.36
N THR A 500 26.54 -8.02 4.91
CA THR A 500 25.96 -9.26 4.36
C THR A 500 24.49 -9.04 4.01
N SER A 501 24.03 -9.70 2.96
CA SER A 501 22.61 -9.80 2.64
C SER A 501 21.85 -10.38 3.84
N ASN A 502 20.75 -9.75 4.23
CA ASN A 502 19.84 -10.27 5.26
C ASN A 502 18.53 -10.81 4.66
N THR A 503 18.51 -11.12 3.36
CA THR A 503 17.30 -11.53 2.65
C THR A 503 16.84 -12.95 2.98
N GLN A 504 17.74 -13.85 3.36
CA GLN A 504 17.40 -15.23 3.76
C GLN A 504 18.50 -15.83 4.63
N CYS A 505 18.17 -16.79 5.50
CA CYS A 505 19.14 -17.36 6.45
C CYS A 505 20.33 -18.01 5.73
N SER A 506 20.13 -18.58 4.55
CA SER A 506 21.22 -19.21 3.78
C SER A 506 22.31 -18.25 3.32
N ASP A 507 22.09 -16.94 3.43
CA ASP A 507 23.11 -15.92 3.12
C ASP A 507 24.23 -15.94 4.16
N PHE A 508 23.96 -16.42 5.38
CA PHE A 508 24.96 -16.56 6.44
C PHE A 508 25.80 -17.84 6.26
N LYS A 509 27.04 -17.69 5.77
CA LYS A 509 27.94 -18.83 5.45
C LYS A 509 28.74 -19.37 6.63
N LYS A 510 28.60 -18.79 7.84
CA LYS A 510 29.34 -19.19 9.04
C LYS A 510 28.38 -19.49 10.19
N LYS A 511 28.66 -20.56 10.94
CA LYS A 511 27.81 -21.05 12.04
C LYS A 511 27.53 -19.99 13.11
N SER A 512 28.58 -19.29 13.58
CA SER A 512 28.43 -18.23 14.59
C SER A 512 27.59 -17.06 14.09
N ILE A 513 27.74 -16.67 12.81
CA ILE A 513 26.96 -15.59 12.20
C ILE A 513 25.50 -16.03 12.01
N CYS A 514 25.28 -17.26 11.56
CA CYS A 514 23.94 -17.83 11.40
C CYS A 514 23.13 -17.83 12.72
N LEU A 515 23.73 -18.36 13.78
CA LEU A 515 23.03 -18.56 15.06
C LEU A 515 22.80 -17.25 15.85
N ALA A 516 23.57 -16.21 15.54
CA ALA A 516 23.47 -14.91 16.21
C ALA A 516 22.51 -13.93 15.53
N ASN A 517 21.94 -14.27 14.38
CA ASN A 517 21.21 -13.32 13.52
C ASN A 517 19.84 -13.84 13.07
N GLN A 518 19.04 -12.91 12.56
CA GLN A 518 17.72 -13.16 11.99
C GLN A 518 17.71 -12.69 10.53
N ALA A 519 16.98 -13.39 9.66
CA ALA A 519 16.83 -13.03 8.25
C ALA A 519 15.41 -12.53 7.97
N ARG A 520 15.26 -11.81 6.86
CA ARG A 520 13.99 -11.29 6.39
C ARG A 520 13.27 -12.32 5.51
N ILE A 521 12.59 -13.27 6.13
CA ILE A 521 11.96 -14.42 5.47
C ILE A 521 10.69 -14.00 4.71
N LYS A 522 10.64 -14.38 3.43
CA LYS A 522 9.45 -14.24 2.59
C LYS A 522 8.41 -15.29 2.99
N THR A 523 7.32 -14.84 3.62
CA THR A 523 6.23 -15.68 4.13
C THR A 523 4.96 -15.43 3.34
N PHE A 524 4.22 -16.48 3.02
CA PHE A 524 2.91 -16.33 2.37
C PHE A 524 1.92 -15.63 3.32
N ASP A 525 1.22 -14.63 2.81
CA ASP A 525 0.21 -13.87 3.57
C ASP A 525 -1.20 -14.30 3.16
N LYS A 526 -1.56 -14.02 1.91
CA LYS A 526 -2.89 -14.26 1.35
C LYS A 526 -2.81 -14.34 -0.17
N ASN A 527 -3.91 -14.74 -0.81
CA ASN A 527 -4.07 -14.51 -2.25
C ASN A 527 -4.66 -13.11 -2.50
N ASP A 528 -4.30 -12.48 -3.61
CA ASP A 528 -4.98 -11.28 -4.10
C ASP A 528 -6.39 -11.61 -4.63
N GLU A 529 -7.13 -10.59 -5.04
CA GLU A 529 -8.49 -10.72 -5.59
C GLU A 529 -8.56 -11.60 -6.86
N ASN A 530 -7.43 -11.84 -7.51
CA ASN A 530 -7.30 -12.68 -8.70
C ASN A 530 -6.76 -14.10 -8.37
N GLY A 531 -6.56 -14.42 -7.10
CA GLY A 531 -6.05 -15.71 -6.64
C GLY A 531 -4.52 -15.85 -6.66
N ASN A 532 -3.75 -14.79 -6.92
CA ASN A 532 -2.29 -14.85 -6.92
C ASN A 532 -1.73 -14.76 -5.50
N PRO A 533 -0.70 -15.56 -5.15
CA PRO A 533 -0.11 -15.54 -3.81
C PRO A 533 0.66 -14.23 -3.53
N LEU A 534 0.22 -13.50 -2.50
CA LEU A 534 0.88 -12.35 -1.90
C LEU A 534 1.75 -12.81 -0.72
N TYR A 535 2.95 -12.24 -0.62
CA TYR A 535 3.91 -12.57 0.42
C TYR A 535 4.24 -11.35 1.27
N ILE A 536 4.35 -11.55 2.57
CA ILE A 536 4.91 -10.59 3.53
C ILE A 536 6.33 -10.99 3.88
N TYR A 537 7.10 -10.02 4.36
CA TYR A 537 8.47 -10.24 4.82
C TYR A 537 8.50 -10.12 6.33
N VAL A 538 8.75 -11.24 7.02
CA VAL A 538 8.85 -11.28 8.48
C VAL A 538 10.29 -11.57 8.90
N THR A 539 10.68 -11.07 10.05
CA THR A 539 11.99 -11.39 10.62
C THR A 539 11.93 -12.78 11.24
N GLY A 540 12.77 -13.72 10.81
CA GLY A 540 12.82 -15.09 11.30
C GLY A 540 14.21 -15.51 11.80
N LYS A 541 14.25 -16.36 12.83
CA LYS A 541 15.50 -16.92 13.37
C LYS A 541 16.13 -17.92 12.39
N CYS A 542 17.45 -17.96 12.40
CA CYS A 542 18.23 -18.88 11.59
C CYS A 542 18.84 -20.01 12.44
N GLY A 543 18.91 -21.21 11.87
CA GLY A 543 19.50 -22.41 12.48
C GLY A 543 20.64 -22.95 11.62
N TRP A 544 21.64 -23.57 12.25
CA TRP A 544 22.75 -24.21 11.53
C TRP A 544 22.52 -25.72 11.42
N LEU A 545 22.11 -26.18 10.25
CA LEU A 545 21.75 -27.57 9.97
C LEU A 545 22.50 -28.09 8.76
N ASN A 546 23.07 -29.29 8.86
CA ASN A 546 23.82 -29.95 7.78
C ASN A 546 24.91 -29.05 7.17
N ASN A 547 25.66 -28.35 8.02
CA ASN A 547 26.75 -27.44 7.65
C ASN A 547 26.34 -26.23 6.77
N ALA A 548 25.07 -25.84 6.83
CA ALA A 548 24.55 -24.65 6.18
C ALA A 548 23.60 -23.89 7.12
N CYS A 549 23.50 -22.58 6.93
CA CYS A 549 22.49 -21.79 7.62
C CYS A 549 21.15 -21.93 6.89
N LYS A 550 20.08 -22.17 7.65
CA LYS A 550 18.72 -22.35 7.15
C LYS A 550 17.75 -21.63 8.08
N ASP A 551 16.53 -21.44 7.61
CA ASP A 551 15.44 -20.99 8.45
C ASP A 551 15.23 -22.03 9.56
N LEU A 552 15.21 -21.58 10.81
CA LEU A 552 15.02 -22.47 11.95
C LEU A 552 13.58 -22.98 11.95
N ALA A 553 13.37 -24.30 12.00
CA ALA A 553 12.05 -24.91 12.14
C ALA A 553 11.89 -25.60 13.50
N CYS A 554 10.64 -25.81 13.95
CA CYS A 554 10.37 -26.53 15.20
C CYS A 554 11.02 -27.92 15.24
N SER A 555 11.00 -28.63 14.11
CA SER A 555 11.59 -29.97 13.97
C SER A 555 13.09 -30.01 14.20
N ASP A 556 13.78 -28.87 14.07
CA ASP A 556 15.22 -28.77 14.26
C ASP A 556 15.62 -28.63 15.74
N LEU A 557 14.63 -28.37 16.61
CA LEU A 557 14.81 -28.16 18.04
C LEU A 557 14.62 -29.49 18.77
N THR A 558 15.71 -30.26 18.89
CA THR A 558 15.73 -31.59 19.52
C THR A 558 16.67 -31.63 20.72
N GLY A 559 16.36 -32.47 21.71
CA GLY A 559 17.08 -32.63 22.97
C GLY A 559 16.20 -32.38 24.20
N ALA A 560 16.64 -32.89 25.35
CA ALA A 560 15.91 -32.79 26.63
C ALA A 560 15.58 -31.35 27.06
N TYR A 561 16.31 -30.35 26.55
CA TYR A 561 15.99 -28.94 26.76
C TYR A 561 14.63 -28.55 26.16
N TYR A 562 14.17 -29.21 25.10
CA TYR A 562 12.93 -28.88 24.39
C TYR A 562 11.71 -29.67 24.88
N ASN A 563 11.74 -30.19 26.11
CA ASN A 563 10.64 -30.95 26.72
C ASN A 563 9.49 -30.07 27.30
N THR A 564 9.60 -28.74 27.21
CA THR A 564 8.54 -27.80 27.62
C THR A 564 8.17 -26.83 26.50
N ASP A 565 6.89 -26.45 26.43
CA ASP A 565 6.40 -25.49 25.43
C ASP A 565 7.13 -24.15 25.51
N ALA A 566 7.51 -23.71 26.72
CA ALA A 566 8.23 -22.47 26.92
C ALA A 566 9.59 -22.47 26.20
N ASN A 567 10.32 -23.59 26.27
CA ASN A 567 11.63 -23.71 25.64
C ASN A 567 11.50 -23.77 24.11
N CYS A 568 10.44 -24.39 23.60
CA CYS A 568 10.12 -24.37 22.18
C CYS A 568 9.69 -22.99 21.68
N ALA A 569 8.81 -22.32 22.42
CA ALA A 569 8.29 -21.00 22.11
C ALA A 569 9.36 -19.89 22.20
N ALA A 570 10.37 -20.06 23.07
CA ALA A 570 11.51 -19.15 23.20
C ALA A 570 12.39 -19.15 21.94
N GLU A 571 12.45 -20.28 21.23
CA GLU A 571 13.11 -20.34 19.94
C GLU A 571 12.21 -19.82 18.82
N LEU A 572 10.99 -20.33 18.75
CA LEU A 572 10.02 -19.99 17.73
C LEU A 572 8.61 -20.05 18.34
N SER A 573 7.89 -18.93 18.35
CA SER A 573 6.57 -18.80 18.99
C SER A 573 5.47 -19.71 18.41
N THR A 574 5.73 -20.34 17.25
CA THR A 574 4.86 -21.31 16.60
C THR A 574 5.12 -22.76 17.03
N CYS A 575 6.13 -23.00 17.86
CA CYS A 575 6.53 -24.32 18.33
C CYS A 575 6.03 -24.61 19.75
N ILE A 576 5.66 -25.86 19.98
CA ILE A 576 5.33 -26.43 21.29
C ILE A 576 6.16 -27.68 21.51
N SER A 577 6.25 -28.17 22.74
CA SER A 577 7.00 -29.38 23.02
C SER A 577 6.17 -30.62 22.75
N ASN A 578 6.83 -31.68 22.27
CA ASN A 578 6.28 -33.04 22.29
C ASN A 578 6.21 -33.65 23.71
N ARG A 579 6.62 -32.90 24.75
CA ARG A 579 6.74 -33.30 26.16
C ARG A 579 7.79 -34.39 26.45
N VAL A 580 8.64 -34.71 25.48
CA VAL A 580 9.69 -35.72 25.60
C VAL A 580 11.05 -35.05 25.45
N ASP A 581 11.39 -34.62 24.23
CA ASP A 581 12.73 -34.23 23.85
C ASP A 581 12.79 -33.44 22.53
N ALA A 582 11.68 -32.88 22.04
CA ALA A 582 11.70 -32.10 20.81
C ALA A 582 10.57 -31.09 20.74
N CYS A 583 10.75 -30.08 19.90
CA CYS A 583 9.67 -29.20 19.50
C CYS A 583 8.97 -29.72 18.25
N ILE A 584 7.67 -29.42 18.20
CA ILE A 584 6.83 -29.62 17.03
C ILE A 584 6.09 -28.33 16.73
N THR A 585 5.58 -28.20 15.52
CA THR A 585 4.69 -27.09 15.18
C THR A 585 3.38 -27.24 15.92
N LYS A 586 2.87 -26.15 16.49
CA LYS A 586 1.66 -26.14 17.33
C LYS A 586 0.40 -26.75 16.69
N TYR A 587 0.35 -26.88 15.37
CA TYR A 587 -0.80 -27.45 14.64
C TYR A 587 -0.63 -28.93 14.25
N ASP A 588 0.52 -29.54 14.54
CA ASP A 588 0.84 -30.92 14.16
C ASP A 588 0.36 -31.92 15.23
N CYS A 589 -0.96 -31.98 15.44
CA CYS A 589 -1.58 -32.73 16.54
C CYS A 589 -1.22 -34.22 16.54
N GLY A 590 -0.91 -34.82 15.39
CA GLY A 590 -0.56 -36.24 15.27
C GLY A 590 0.76 -36.62 15.97
N LYS A 591 1.59 -35.65 16.34
CA LYS A 591 2.82 -35.85 17.13
C LYS A 591 2.64 -35.67 18.63
N LEU A 592 1.42 -35.35 19.07
CA LEU A 592 1.05 -35.24 20.48
C LEU A 592 0.27 -36.50 20.87
N VAL A 593 0.34 -36.88 22.14
CA VAL A 593 -0.43 -37.99 22.69
C VAL A 593 -1.12 -37.55 23.98
N GLY A 594 -2.30 -38.10 24.28
CA GLY A 594 -3.01 -37.74 25.49
C GLY A 594 -4.49 -38.12 25.50
N THR A 595 -5.09 -38.07 26.69
CA THR A 595 -6.55 -38.06 26.85
C THR A 595 -7.19 -36.88 26.13
N GLN A 596 -8.51 -36.87 25.97
CA GLN A 596 -9.24 -35.72 25.42
C GLN A 596 -8.92 -34.41 26.15
N SER A 597 -8.87 -34.42 27.49
CA SER A 597 -8.50 -33.24 28.28
C SER A 597 -7.07 -32.78 28.01
N THR A 598 -6.13 -33.72 27.94
CA THR A 598 -4.71 -33.43 27.63
C THR A 598 -4.59 -32.82 26.24
N CYS A 599 -5.21 -33.42 25.23
CA CYS A 599 -5.18 -32.92 23.85
C CYS A 599 -5.85 -31.54 23.72
N LEU A 600 -6.92 -31.28 24.46
CA LEU A 600 -7.59 -29.96 24.50
C LEU A 600 -6.73 -28.87 25.15
N SER A 601 -5.80 -29.25 26.05
CA SER A 601 -4.91 -28.31 26.73
C SER A 601 -3.73 -27.85 25.88
N TYR A 602 -3.38 -28.55 24.80
CA TYR A 602 -2.27 -28.13 23.94
C TYR A 602 -2.61 -26.85 23.17
N PRO A 603 -1.67 -25.90 23.07
CA PRO A 603 -1.80 -24.74 22.20
C PRO A 603 -1.76 -25.26 20.74
N GLY A 604 -2.89 -25.23 20.02
CA GLY A 604 -2.91 -25.87 18.68
C GLY A 604 -4.24 -26.28 18.08
N TYR A 605 -5.36 -26.09 18.80
CA TYR A 605 -6.68 -26.60 18.40
C TYR A 605 -6.66 -28.14 18.20
N CYS A 606 -5.99 -28.86 19.08
CA CYS A 606 -6.01 -30.33 19.12
C CYS A 606 -7.15 -30.84 20.01
N THR A 607 -7.55 -32.10 19.80
CA THR A 607 -8.57 -32.81 20.58
C THR A 607 -8.30 -34.33 20.55
N ASN A 608 -9.12 -35.08 21.27
CA ASN A 608 -9.20 -36.54 21.16
C ASN A 608 -10.63 -37.02 21.45
N VAL A 609 -10.90 -38.31 21.26
CA VAL A 609 -12.16 -38.94 21.68
C VAL A 609 -12.20 -39.13 23.20
N ALA A 610 -13.39 -39.17 23.79
CA ALA A 610 -13.57 -39.33 25.24
C ALA A 610 -12.95 -40.62 25.82
N SER A 611 -12.77 -41.66 24.99
CA SER A 611 -12.13 -42.93 25.37
C SER A 611 -10.60 -42.93 25.23
N ALA A 612 -9.97 -41.81 24.84
CA ALA A 612 -8.54 -41.73 24.59
C ALA A 612 -7.72 -41.83 25.89
N THR A 613 -6.60 -42.55 25.81
CA THR A 613 -5.62 -42.72 26.89
C THR A 613 -4.41 -41.79 26.70
N ASP A 614 -3.52 -41.71 27.69
CA ASP A 614 -2.31 -40.86 27.65
C ASP A 614 -1.35 -41.17 26.48
N THR A 615 -1.47 -42.34 25.85
CA THR A 615 -0.65 -42.76 24.71
C THR A 615 -1.36 -42.63 23.36
N THR A 616 -2.64 -42.23 23.35
CA THR A 616 -3.42 -42.10 22.12
C THR A 616 -3.00 -40.83 21.38
N PRO A 617 -2.62 -40.88 20.09
CA PRO A 617 -2.30 -39.68 19.31
C PRO A 617 -3.47 -38.69 19.30
N CYS A 618 -3.18 -37.41 19.50
CA CYS A 618 -4.16 -36.34 19.36
C CYS A 618 -4.53 -36.16 17.88
N VAL A 619 -5.69 -35.57 17.64
CA VAL A 619 -6.17 -35.21 16.31
C VAL A 619 -6.50 -33.72 16.26
N SER A 620 -6.46 -33.13 15.06
CA SER A 620 -6.91 -31.75 14.86
C SER A 620 -8.41 -31.64 15.11
N ARG A 621 -8.84 -30.58 15.81
CA ARG A 621 -10.27 -30.26 15.97
C ARG A 621 -10.93 -30.07 14.62
N LYS A 622 -12.18 -30.48 14.53
CA LYS A 622 -13.13 -30.11 13.48
C LYS A 622 -14.23 -29.27 14.10
N CYS A 623 -14.86 -28.38 13.34
CA CYS A 623 -15.96 -27.59 13.88
C CYS A 623 -17.06 -28.46 14.50
N ALA A 624 -17.38 -29.60 13.86
CA ALA A 624 -18.37 -30.55 14.35
C ALA A 624 -18.06 -31.18 15.72
N ASP A 625 -16.83 -31.07 16.23
CA ASP A 625 -16.46 -31.59 17.55
C ASP A 625 -17.04 -30.76 18.70
N ASN A 626 -17.51 -29.53 18.43
CA ASN A 626 -18.25 -28.73 19.41
C ASN A 626 -19.74 -28.84 19.12
N THR A 627 -20.47 -29.59 19.96
CA THR A 627 -21.90 -29.88 19.78
C THR A 627 -22.83 -28.93 20.53
N ASP A 628 -22.28 -28.00 21.32
CA ASP A 628 -23.07 -27.30 22.34
C ASP A 628 -23.03 -25.77 22.16
N ALA A 629 -22.11 -25.24 21.36
CA ALA A 629 -22.00 -23.81 21.12
C ALA A 629 -23.24 -23.23 20.43
N THR A 630 -23.80 -22.16 21.01
CA THR A 630 -25.00 -21.48 20.49
C THR A 630 -24.70 -20.17 19.75
N ASP A 631 -23.44 -19.77 19.69
CA ASP A 631 -23.02 -18.50 19.11
C ASP A 631 -21.66 -18.59 18.38
N ASN A 632 -21.40 -17.64 17.47
CA ASN A 632 -20.19 -17.61 16.65
C ASN A 632 -18.91 -17.33 17.45
N ALA A 633 -18.99 -16.60 18.57
CA ALA A 633 -17.81 -16.28 19.36
C ALA A 633 -17.26 -17.54 20.03
N THR A 634 -18.15 -18.39 20.55
CA THR A 634 -17.83 -19.69 21.11
C THR A 634 -17.25 -20.63 20.04
N CYS A 635 -17.84 -20.67 18.83
CA CYS A 635 -17.32 -21.48 17.72
C CYS A 635 -15.97 -21.01 17.19
N ALA A 636 -15.79 -19.71 16.99
CA ALA A 636 -14.52 -19.14 16.53
C ALA A 636 -13.40 -19.32 17.56
N THR A 637 -13.74 -19.29 18.85
CA THR A 637 -12.81 -19.58 19.95
C THR A 637 -12.44 -21.07 19.99
N PHE A 638 -13.41 -21.95 19.71
CA PHE A 638 -13.20 -23.40 19.69
C PHE A 638 -12.23 -23.83 18.57
N LEU A 639 -12.45 -23.33 17.35
CA LEU A 639 -11.57 -23.48 16.20
C LEU A 639 -11.83 -22.31 15.22
N PRO A 640 -10.82 -21.49 14.88
CA PRO A 640 -10.97 -20.41 13.91
C PRO A 640 -11.44 -20.95 12.55
N GLY A 641 -12.43 -20.29 11.96
CA GLY A 641 -13.12 -20.79 10.76
C GLY A 641 -14.34 -21.67 11.07
N CYS A 642 -14.82 -21.72 12.32
CA CYS A 642 -16.10 -22.31 12.66
C CYS A 642 -17.18 -21.25 12.91
N ILE A 643 -18.42 -21.58 12.58
CA ILE A 643 -19.62 -20.78 12.86
C ILE A 643 -20.66 -21.63 13.58
N SER A 644 -21.57 -21.00 14.32
CA SER A 644 -22.59 -21.74 15.08
C SER A 644 -23.71 -22.25 14.19
N SER A 645 -24.10 -23.50 14.43
CA SER A 645 -25.32 -24.13 13.92
C SER A 645 -26.51 -23.96 14.89
N GLY A 646 -26.39 -23.09 15.91
CA GLY A 646 -27.39 -22.90 16.97
C GLY A 646 -27.38 -23.98 18.04
N LYS A 647 -26.76 -25.13 17.77
CA LYS A 647 -26.52 -26.24 18.70
C LYS A 647 -25.24 -26.97 18.27
N GLY A 648 -24.11 -26.28 18.43
CA GLY A 648 -22.79 -26.72 18.00
C GLY A 648 -22.18 -25.83 16.91
N CYS A 649 -21.07 -26.29 16.35
CA CYS A 649 -20.31 -25.56 15.34
C CYS A 649 -20.22 -26.35 14.03
N VAL A 650 -20.18 -25.62 12.92
CA VAL A 650 -19.95 -26.13 11.57
C VAL A 650 -18.86 -25.31 10.89
N ASP A 651 -18.27 -25.85 9.83
CA ASP A 651 -17.25 -25.13 9.05
C ASP A 651 -17.84 -23.83 8.50
N TYR A 652 -17.06 -22.76 8.47
CA TYR A 652 -17.55 -21.44 8.06
C TYR A 652 -18.17 -21.48 6.65
N ASN A 653 -17.63 -22.30 5.74
CA ASN A 653 -18.13 -22.47 4.37
C ASN A 653 -19.46 -23.24 4.26
N THR A 654 -20.05 -23.66 5.38
CA THR A 654 -21.34 -24.37 5.43
C THR A 654 -22.47 -23.44 4.98
N PRO A 655 -23.17 -23.73 3.87
CA PRO A 655 -24.22 -22.85 3.34
C PRO A 655 -25.52 -22.98 4.13
N CYS A 656 -26.36 -21.92 4.15
CA CYS A 656 -27.67 -21.96 4.83
C CYS A 656 -28.53 -23.15 4.40
N SER A 657 -28.47 -23.54 3.13
CA SER A 657 -29.21 -24.66 2.54
C SER A 657 -28.84 -26.04 3.09
N SER A 658 -27.76 -26.14 3.87
CA SER A 658 -27.33 -27.39 4.52
C SER A 658 -27.72 -27.46 6.00
N MET A 659 -28.23 -26.37 6.56
CA MET A 659 -28.72 -26.28 7.94
C MET A 659 -30.24 -26.40 7.97
N LYS A 660 -30.79 -26.95 9.05
CA LYS A 660 -32.23 -27.17 9.22
C LYS A 660 -32.74 -26.52 10.49
N GLY A 661 -33.99 -26.08 10.49
CA GLY A 661 -34.61 -25.47 11.66
C GLY A 661 -35.92 -24.74 11.36
N THR A 662 -36.66 -24.45 12.43
CA THR A 662 -37.76 -23.48 12.41
C THR A 662 -37.29 -22.09 11.98
N GLN A 663 -38.22 -21.17 11.72
CA GLN A 663 -37.91 -19.77 11.46
C GLN A 663 -37.06 -19.14 12.57
N GLU A 664 -37.40 -19.38 13.83
CA GLU A 664 -36.66 -18.82 14.97
C GLU A 664 -35.23 -19.37 15.02
N ASN A 665 -35.06 -20.68 14.80
CA ASN A 665 -33.76 -21.32 14.80
C ASN A 665 -32.90 -20.83 13.62
N CYS A 666 -33.42 -20.86 12.39
CA CYS A 666 -32.69 -20.41 11.21
C CYS A 666 -32.30 -18.93 11.28
N ASN A 667 -33.12 -18.06 11.89
CA ASN A 667 -32.77 -16.65 12.09
C ASN A 667 -31.57 -16.43 13.02
N LYS A 668 -31.23 -17.41 13.86
CA LYS A 668 -30.03 -17.38 14.72
C LYS A 668 -28.78 -17.91 14.00
N LEU A 669 -28.96 -18.53 12.82
CA LEU A 669 -27.87 -19.14 12.05
C LEU A 669 -27.26 -18.15 11.06
N PHE A 670 -25.98 -18.37 10.76
CA PHE A 670 -25.23 -17.62 9.78
C PHE A 670 -24.50 -18.59 8.86
N ALA A 671 -24.28 -18.20 7.61
CA ALA A 671 -23.47 -18.95 6.63
C ALA A 671 -22.42 -18.03 6.02
N TYR A 672 -21.33 -18.58 5.51
CA TYR A 672 -20.32 -17.77 4.82
C TYR A 672 -20.88 -17.02 3.60
N LYS A 673 -20.47 -15.76 3.47
CA LYS A 673 -20.75 -14.89 2.31
C LYS A 673 -19.50 -14.72 1.46
N ASN A 674 -18.43 -14.19 2.05
CA ASN A 674 -17.16 -13.93 1.36
C ASN A 674 -16.03 -13.68 2.39
N GLY A 675 -14.77 -13.89 2.02
CA GLY A 675 -13.56 -13.67 2.84
C GLY A 675 -12.73 -14.91 3.12
N SER A 676 -11.77 -14.83 4.04
CA SER A 676 -10.85 -15.91 4.41
C SER A 676 -11.30 -16.61 5.70
N SER A 677 -10.76 -17.77 6.02
CA SER A 677 -11.01 -18.50 7.28
C SER A 677 -10.74 -17.69 8.56
N THR A 678 -9.92 -16.63 8.47
CA THR A 678 -9.58 -15.73 9.58
C THR A 678 -10.27 -14.35 9.51
N ASN A 679 -10.89 -14.01 8.39
CA ASN A 679 -11.57 -12.73 8.19
C ASN A 679 -12.64 -12.88 7.10
N PHE A 680 -13.86 -13.20 7.51
CA PHE A 680 -14.99 -13.46 6.61
C PHE A 680 -16.23 -12.67 7.02
N THR A 681 -17.09 -12.43 6.03
CA THR A 681 -18.44 -11.92 6.19
C THR A 681 -19.42 -13.07 6.09
N THR A 682 -20.55 -12.96 6.79
CA THR A 682 -21.60 -13.98 6.79
C THR A 682 -22.91 -13.44 6.25
N ASN A 683 -23.75 -14.34 5.75
CA ASN A 683 -25.16 -14.13 5.49
C ASN A 683 -25.95 -14.68 6.67
N GLN A 684 -26.94 -13.95 7.16
CA GLN A 684 -27.92 -14.51 8.08
C GLN A 684 -28.78 -15.54 7.35
N CYS A 685 -29.13 -16.65 8.00
CA CYS A 685 -30.06 -17.62 7.45
C CYS A 685 -31.50 -17.31 7.88
N TYR A 686 -32.47 -17.94 7.23
CA TYR A 686 -33.89 -17.70 7.42
C TYR A 686 -34.71 -18.92 7.05
N ASN A 687 -35.90 -19.04 7.64
CA ASN A 687 -36.94 -19.95 7.18
C ASN A 687 -38.34 -19.31 7.29
N SER A 688 -39.31 -19.87 6.56
CA SER A 688 -40.71 -19.42 6.61
C SER A 688 -41.35 -19.70 7.97
N ALA A 689 -42.38 -18.95 8.35
CA ALA A 689 -43.07 -19.12 9.65
C ALA A 689 -43.70 -20.51 9.84
N SER A 690 -44.02 -21.21 8.75
CA SER A 690 -44.54 -22.58 8.76
C SER A 690 -43.47 -23.68 8.83
N ALA A 691 -42.18 -23.31 8.88
CA ALA A 691 -41.09 -24.27 8.86
C ALA A 691 -40.91 -25.01 10.19
N THR A 692 -40.61 -26.30 10.08
CA THR A 692 -40.32 -27.24 11.17
C THR A 692 -38.81 -27.44 11.34
N ASP A 693 -38.39 -28.13 12.40
CA ASP A 693 -36.97 -28.45 12.64
C ASP A 693 -36.33 -29.33 11.54
N SER A 694 -37.13 -29.98 10.69
CA SER A 694 -36.65 -30.80 9.56
C SER A 694 -36.46 -30.04 8.25
N ASP A 695 -36.92 -28.79 8.16
CA ASP A 695 -36.87 -27.98 6.95
C ASP A 695 -35.54 -27.25 6.81
N PHE A 696 -35.00 -27.23 5.59
CA PHE A 696 -33.73 -26.55 5.31
C PHE A 696 -33.87 -25.03 5.37
N CYS A 697 -32.92 -24.37 6.02
CA CYS A 697 -32.81 -22.92 6.02
C CYS A 697 -32.41 -22.42 4.62
N LYS A 698 -32.66 -21.14 4.36
CA LYS A 698 -32.22 -20.41 3.17
C LYS A 698 -31.48 -19.15 3.57
N VAL A 699 -30.73 -18.56 2.65
CA VAL A 699 -30.11 -17.26 2.88
C VAL A 699 -31.22 -16.22 3.09
N LYS A 700 -31.11 -15.42 4.14
CA LYS A 700 -32.04 -14.33 4.41
C LYS A 700 -31.78 -13.19 3.41
N THR A 701 -32.80 -12.82 2.66
CA THR A 701 -32.74 -11.73 1.67
C THR A 701 -33.94 -10.82 1.88
N CYS A 702 -33.85 -9.56 1.46
CA CYS A 702 -34.94 -8.60 1.59
C CYS A 702 -36.26 -9.10 0.96
N LYS A 703 -36.15 -9.87 -0.13
CA LYS A 703 -37.28 -10.44 -0.88
C LYS A 703 -38.13 -11.44 -0.07
N LEU A 704 -37.60 -11.95 1.05
CA LEU A 704 -38.30 -12.89 1.94
C LEU A 704 -39.16 -12.19 3.00
N ALA A 705 -39.12 -10.86 3.08
CA ALA A 705 -39.89 -10.09 4.01
C ALA A 705 -41.30 -9.85 3.44
N GLU A 706 -42.31 -10.52 4.01
CA GLU A 706 -43.71 -10.39 3.63
C GLU A 706 -44.49 -9.55 4.65
N ASN A 707 -45.56 -8.89 4.22
CA ASN A 707 -46.46 -8.07 5.05
C ASN A 707 -45.75 -6.94 5.82
N GLN A 708 -44.80 -6.29 5.15
CA GLN A 708 -43.97 -5.24 5.74
C GLN A 708 -44.58 -3.85 5.53
N THR A 709 -44.18 -2.90 6.38
CA THR A 709 -44.50 -1.47 6.28
C THR A 709 -43.21 -0.67 6.09
N ASP A 710 -43.34 0.62 5.78
CA ASP A 710 -42.21 1.50 5.41
C ASP A 710 -41.03 1.49 6.42
N GLY A 711 -41.31 1.30 7.71
CA GLY A 711 -40.30 1.24 8.77
C GLY A 711 -39.79 -0.16 9.15
N SER A 712 -40.39 -1.25 8.66
CA SER A 712 -40.10 -2.60 9.17
C SER A 712 -39.04 -3.37 8.36
N CYS A 713 -38.76 -2.96 7.12
CA CYS A 713 -37.78 -3.62 6.25
C CYS A 713 -36.35 -3.61 6.80
N GLY A 714 -35.86 -2.46 7.28
CA GLY A 714 -34.51 -2.36 7.86
C GLY A 714 -34.36 -3.15 9.17
N SER A 715 -35.48 -3.42 9.87
CA SER A 715 -35.48 -4.30 11.05
C SER A 715 -35.50 -5.79 10.68
N PHE A 716 -36.05 -6.14 9.52
CA PHE A 716 -36.02 -7.52 9.02
C PHE A 716 -34.60 -7.94 8.61
N LEU A 717 -33.93 -7.10 7.82
CA LEU A 717 -32.53 -7.28 7.42
C LEU A 717 -31.95 -5.90 7.08
N ASP A 718 -30.77 -5.60 7.63
CA ASP A 718 -30.12 -4.31 7.44
C ASP A 718 -29.83 -4.03 5.95
N GLY A 719 -30.05 -2.79 5.52
CA GLY A 719 -29.95 -2.37 4.12
C GLY A 719 -31.20 -2.61 3.27
N CYS A 720 -32.22 -3.33 3.75
CA CYS A 720 -33.48 -3.50 3.03
C CYS A 720 -34.37 -2.25 3.12
N VAL A 721 -35.04 -1.92 2.02
CA VAL A 721 -36.03 -0.83 1.94
C VAL A 721 -37.39 -1.35 1.52
N TYR A 722 -38.44 -0.60 1.85
CA TYR A 722 -39.81 -0.93 1.49
C TYR A 722 -40.05 -0.78 -0.01
N ASN A 723 -40.75 -1.75 -0.61
CA ASN A 723 -41.00 -1.77 -2.05
C ASN A 723 -42.31 -1.07 -2.45
N GLY A 724 -43.09 -0.58 -1.48
CA GLY A 724 -44.36 0.10 -1.75
C GLY A 724 -45.58 -0.82 -1.89
N ASN A 725 -45.39 -2.14 -1.84
CA ASN A 725 -46.42 -3.16 -2.00
C ASN A 725 -46.27 -4.32 -0.98
N GLY A 726 -46.12 -3.98 0.30
CA GLY A 726 -46.10 -4.96 1.39
C GLY A 726 -44.86 -5.84 1.49
N GLY A 727 -43.79 -5.56 0.73
CA GLY A 727 -42.53 -6.30 0.76
C GLY A 727 -41.29 -5.42 0.82
N CYS A 728 -40.11 -6.03 0.84
CA CYS A 728 -38.83 -5.33 0.89
C CYS A 728 -37.90 -5.71 -0.27
N VAL A 729 -37.01 -4.78 -0.63
CA VAL A 729 -35.97 -4.96 -1.64
C VAL A 729 -34.63 -4.49 -1.11
N ASP A 730 -33.54 -5.07 -1.62
CA ASP A 730 -32.19 -4.55 -1.40
C ASP A 730 -31.88 -3.56 -2.54
N PRO A 731 -31.71 -2.26 -2.27
CA PRO A 731 -31.40 -1.28 -3.31
C PRO A 731 -30.15 -1.61 -4.11
N LYS A 732 -29.18 -2.31 -3.52
CA LYS A 732 -27.87 -2.60 -4.13
C LYS A 732 -27.79 -3.97 -4.80
N ASP A 733 -28.83 -4.79 -4.68
CA ASP A 733 -28.89 -6.09 -5.35
C ASP A 733 -28.91 -5.91 -6.88
N GLY A 734 -28.19 -6.76 -7.60
CA GLY A 734 -27.99 -6.64 -9.05
C GLY A 734 -29.29 -6.80 -9.85
N ASP A 735 -30.27 -7.49 -9.28
CA ASP A 735 -31.60 -7.71 -9.87
C ASP A 735 -32.61 -6.61 -9.52
N THR A 736 -32.26 -5.67 -8.64
CA THR A 736 -33.18 -4.59 -8.26
C THR A 736 -33.26 -3.59 -9.41
N THR A 737 -34.48 -3.32 -9.86
CA THR A 737 -34.77 -2.36 -10.93
C THR A 737 -35.84 -1.37 -10.47
N CYS A 738 -36.13 -0.33 -11.24
CA CYS A 738 -37.26 0.54 -10.92
C CYS A 738 -38.58 -0.23 -10.82
N GLY A 739 -38.77 -1.27 -11.63
CA GLY A 739 -39.96 -2.14 -11.56
C GLY A 739 -40.10 -2.93 -10.26
N SER A 740 -39.04 -3.00 -9.44
CA SER A 740 -39.09 -3.62 -8.11
C SER A 740 -39.83 -2.76 -7.08
N TYR A 741 -40.15 -1.51 -7.42
CA TYR A 741 -40.88 -0.56 -6.58
C TYR A 741 -42.28 -0.31 -7.14
N THR A 742 -43.26 -0.09 -6.26
CA THR A 742 -44.64 0.24 -6.63
C THR A 742 -45.10 1.43 -5.81
N GLY A 743 -45.53 2.51 -6.46
CA GLY A 743 -46.04 3.67 -5.75
C GLY A 743 -46.44 4.80 -6.68
N VAL A 744 -46.81 5.92 -6.06
CA VAL A 744 -47.05 7.18 -6.76
C VAL A 744 -45.71 7.85 -7.11
N ALA A 745 -45.75 8.90 -7.94
CA ALA A 745 -44.59 9.63 -8.42
C ALA A 745 -43.56 9.93 -7.31
N ALA A 746 -43.98 10.51 -6.19
CA ALA A 746 -43.07 10.85 -5.08
C ALA A 746 -42.33 9.62 -4.51
N PHE A 747 -43.01 8.48 -4.39
CA PHE A 747 -42.41 7.23 -3.93
C PHE A 747 -41.39 6.71 -4.96
N CYS A 748 -41.79 6.60 -6.22
CA CYS A 748 -40.91 6.13 -7.29
C CYS A 748 -39.68 7.03 -7.46
N GLU A 749 -39.82 8.34 -7.30
CA GLU A 749 -38.68 9.27 -7.39
C GLU A 749 -37.70 9.16 -6.21
N SER A 750 -38.18 8.67 -5.06
CA SER A 750 -37.35 8.40 -3.88
C SER A 750 -36.70 7.01 -3.91
N ALA A 751 -37.15 6.11 -4.80
CA ALA A 751 -36.63 4.76 -4.91
C ALA A 751 -35.16 4.74 -5.36
N ILE A 752 -34.36 3.89 -4.74
CA ILE A 752 -32.92 3.77 -4.98
C ILE A 752 -32.64 2.45 -5.72
N VAL A 753 -31.88 2.53 -6.82
CA VAL A 753 -31.51 1.36 -7.62
C VAL A 753 -30.00 1.38 -7.87
N GLY A 754 -29.28 0.45 -7.25
CA GLY A 754 -27.83 0.39 -7.24
C GLY A 754 -27.21 1.67 -6.67
N SER A 755 -26.33 2.28 -7.47
CA SER A 755 -25.72 3.58 -7.17
C SER A 755 -26.50 4.77 -7.76
N ASN A 756 -27.63 4.52 -8.43
CA ASN A 756 -28.41 5.58 -9.04
C ASN A 756 -29.18 6.36 -7.96
N SER A 757 -29.11 7.69 -8.05
CA SER A 757 -29.67 8.60 -7.06
C SER A 757 -31.18 8.81 -7.22
N SER A 758 -31.75 9.66 -6.34
CA SER A 758 -33.14 10.13 -6.43
C SER A 758 -33.47 10.63 -7.84
N LYS A 759 -34.68 10.31 -8.32
CA LYS A 759 -35.21 10.57 -9.66
C LYS A 759 -34.71 9.66 -10.78
N TYR A 760 -33.91 8.64 -10.51
CA TYR A 760 -33.61 7.63 -11.52
C TYR A 760 -34.87 6.85 -11.96
N CYS A 761 -35.71 6.50 -10.99
CA CYS A 761 -37.01 5.90 -11.26
C CYS A 761 -38.11 6.97 -11.43
N PHE A 762 -39.15 6.57 -12.15
CA PHE A 762 -40.28 7.40 -12.54
C PHE A 762 -41.59 6.70 -12.16
N GLY A 763 -42.57 7.50 -11.76
CA GLY A 763 -43.92 7.04 -11.42
C GLY A 763 -44.96 8.08 -11.81
N THR A 764 -46.22 7.68 -11.81
CA THR A 764 -47.34 8.56 -12.19
C THR A 764 -48.13 9.05 -10.97
N SER A 765 -49.15 9.87 -11.19
CA SER A 765 -50.04 10.33 -10.12
C SER A 765 -50.84 9.20 -9.47
N THR A 766 -51.04 8.09 -10.19
CA THR A 766 -51.66 6.86 -9.69
C THR A 766 -50.59 5.86 -9.28
N SER A 767 -50.81 5.17 -8.15
CA SER A 767 -49.90 4.13 -7.68
C SER A 767 -49.77 3.02 -8.72
N GLY A 768 -48.54 2.69 -9.10
CA GLY A 768 -48.24 1.65 -10.07
C GLY A 768 -46.77 1.23 -10.01
N ALA A 769 -46.38 0.24 -10.80
CA ALA A 769 -44.98 -0.18 -10.90
C ALA A 769 -44.13 0.99 -11.43
N CYS A 770 -43.04 1.30 -10.73
CA CYS A 770 -42.15 2.37 -11.17
C CYS A 770 -41.37 1.93 -12.41
N THR A 771 -41.03 2.87 -13.28
CA THR A 771 -40.26 2.62 -14.50
C THR A 771 -38.94 3.36 -14.45
N THR A 772 -37.97 2.96 -15.26
CA THR A 772 -36.75 3.77 -15.45
C THR A 772 -37.15 5.06 -16.15
N ARG A 773 -36.72 6.21 -15.63
CA ARG A 773 -37.03 7.50 -16.23
C ARG A 773 -36.49 7.58 -17.65
N ALA A 774 -37.37 7.89 -18.59
CA ALA A 774 -37.06 8.12 -19.99
C ALA A 774 -37.47 9.52 -20.41
N CYS A 775 -36.82 10.09 -21.43
CA CYS A 775 -37.20 11.40 -21.97
C CYS A 775 -38.69 11.47 -22.34
N THR A 776 -39.26 10.38 -22.85
CA THR A 776 -40.65 10.29 -23.28
C THR A 776 -41.66 10.48 -22.15
N ASP A 777 -41.24 10.33 -20.89
CA ASP A 777 -42.12 10.44 -19.72
C ASP A 777 -42.55 11.90 -19.45
N ASN A 778 -41.81 12.88 -19.95
CA ASN A 778 -42.25 14.27 -19.96
C ASN A 778 -42.98 14.57 -21.28
N THR A 779 -44.31 14.60 -21.21
CA THR A 779 -45.18 14.81 -22.38
C THR A 779 -45.55 16.28 -22.61
N THR A 780 -45.21 17.17 -21.68
CA THR A 780 -45.71 18.56 -21.68
C THR A 780 -44.64 19.61 -21.96
N ALA A 781 -43.36 19.28 -21.87
CA ALA A 781 -42.28 20.22 -22.12
C ALA A 781 -42.32 20.77 -23.55
N THR A 782 -42.13 22.08 -23.68
CA THR A 782 -42.10 22.78 -24.98
C THR A 782 -40.72 23.35 -25.31
N LYS A 783 -39.75 23.20 -24.41
CA LYS A 783 -38.39 23.76 -24.53
C LYS A 783 -37.32 22.77 -24.13
N ASP A 784 -36.15 22.90 -24.73
CA ASP A 784 -34.99 22.04 -24.45
C ASP A 784 -34.57 22.11 -22.98
N GLU A 785 -34.65 23.29 -22.35
CA GLU A 785 -34.26 23.49 -20.95
C GLU A 785 -35.14 22.68 -19.99
N ASP A 786 -36.45 22.62 -20.26
CA ASP A 786 -37.41 21.87 -19.47
C ASP A 786 -37.18 20.35 -19.60
N CYS A 787 -36.80 19.90 -20.79
CA CYS A 787 -36.45 18.51 -21.06
C CYS A 787 -35.13 18.09 -20.43
N GLU A 788 -34.11 18.94 -20.53
CA GLU A 788 -32.80 18.70 -19.92
C GLU A 788 -32.88 18.73 -18.39
N ALA A 789 -33.72 19.60 -17.82
CA ALA A 789 -34.01 19.63 -16.40
C ALA A 789 -34.78 18.38 -15.92
N PHE A 790 -35.62 17.80 -16.79
CA PHE A 790 -36.36 16.57 -16.49
C PHE A 790 -35.48 15.32 -16.52
N LEU A 791 -34.66 15.16 -17.55
CA LEU A 791 -33.64 14.11 -17.65
C LEU A 791 -32.51 14.59 -18.58
N THR A 792 -31.28 14.62 -18.07
CA THR A 792 -30.10 15.03 -18.84
C THR A 792 -29.97 14.17 -20.10
N GLY A 793 -29.77 14.82 -21.25
CA GLY A 793 -29.72 14.11 -22.53
C GLY A 793 -31.04 14.10 -23.30
N CYS A 794 -32.04 14.87 -22.85
CA CYS A 794 -33.33 15.02 -23.52
C CYS A 794 -33.47 16.40 -24.19
N ILE A 795 -34.25 16.46 -25.26
CA ILE A 795 -34.61 17.70 -25.98
C ILE A 795 -36.11 17.72 -26.30
N ALA A 796 -36.65 18.92 -26.53
CA ALA A 796 -38.07 19.09 -26.77
C ALA A 796 -38.49 18.59 -28.17
N LYS A 797 -39.73 18.10 -28.26
CA LYS A 797 -40.41 17.74 -29.50
C LYS A 797 -41.23 18.94 -30.01
N SER A 798 -41.35 19.05 -31.33
CA SER A 798 -42.18 20.08 -31.95
C SER A 798 -43.69 19.90 -31.69
N GLU A 799 -44.13 18.68 -31.34
CA GLU A 799 -45.51 18.34 -30.98
C GLU A 799 -45.78 18.41 -29.45
N GLY A 800 -44.78 18.80 -28.64
CA GLY A 800 -44.83 18.77 -27.18
C GLY A 800 -44.26 17.48 -26.56
N GLY A 801 -43.61 17.63 -25.40
CA GLY A 801 -42.89 16.59 -24.65
C GLY A 801 -41.42 16.44 -25.07
N CYS A 802 -40.71 15.48 -24.47
CA CYS A 802 -39.26 15.29 -24.68
C CYS A 802 -38.90 14.01 -25.43
N ALA A 803 -37.69 13.97 -25.99
CA ALA A 803 -37.07 12.80 -26.62
C ALA A 803 -35.55 12.79 -26.37
N ALA A 804 -34.90 11.63 -26.50
CA ALA A 804 -33.45 11.52 -26.34
C ALA A 804 -32.69 12.25 -27.45
N LYS A 805 -31.60 12.96 -27.08
CA LYS A 805 -30.72 13.70 -28.01
C LYS A 805 -30.25 12.81 -29.16
N SER A 806 -29.73 11.63 -28.83
CA SER A 806 -29.16 10.68 -29.80
C SER A 806 -30.13 10.21 -30.90
N ALA A 807 -31.44 10.33 -30.69
CA ALA A 807 -32.46 9.89 -31.63
C ALA A 807 -32.96 11.01 -32.56
N ARG A 808 -32.39 12.22 -32.52
CA ARG A 808 -32.96 13.40 -33.19
C ARG A 808 -31.97 14.14 -34.09
N VAL A 809 -32.37 14.30 -35.35
CA VAL A 809 -31.77 15.14 -36.39
C VAL A 809 -32.79 16.21 -36.82
N CYS A 810 -32.35 17.35 -37.37
CA CYS A 810 -33.29 18.42 -37.76
C CYS A 810 -34.31 17.95 -38.82
N SER A 811 -33.89 17.07 -39.74
CA SER A 811 -34.75 16.49 -40.79
C SER A 811 -35.88 15.59 -40.30
N ALA A 812 -35.83 15.14 -39.05
CA ALA A 812 -36.86 14.29 -38.44
C ALA A 812 -37.93 15.10 -37.66
N GLN A 813 -37.94 16.43 -37.79
CA GLN A 813 -38.83 17.32 -37.04
C GLN A 813 -39.82 18.02 -37.97
N GLN A 814 -41.11 17.95 -37.61
CA GLN A 814 -42.18 18.70 -38.27
C GLN A 814 -42.29 20.10 -37.68
N GLY A 815 -42.32 21.13 -38.52
CA GLY A 815 -42.42 22.51 -38.07
C GLY A 815 -42.63 23.48 -39.21
N THR A 816 -43.03 24.69 -38.87
CA THR A 816 -43.11 25.80 -39.82
C THR A 816 -41.83 26.62 -39.80
N VAL A 817 -41.75 27.46 -40.81
CA VAL A 817 -41.00 28.71 -40.88
C VAL A 817 -40.68 29.39 -39.55
N ALA A 818 -41.70 29.59 -38.73
CA ALA A 818 -41.63 30.38 -37.52
C ALA A 818 -41.23 29.53 -36.30
N THR A 819 -41.36 28.21 -36.39
CA THR A 819 -41.16 27.29 -35.26
C THR A 819 -39.84 26.53 -35.35
N CYS A 820 -39.35 26.16 -36.54
CA CYS A 820 -38.07 25.44 -36.71
C CYS A 820 -36.85 26.11 -36.05
N PRO A 821 -36.71 27.46 -36.03
CA PRO A 821 -35.59 28.12 -35.36
C PRO A 821 -35.54 27.94 -33.83
N ASN A 822 -36.65 27.51 -33.22
CA ASN A 822 -36.75 27.25 -31.78
C ASN A 822 -36.35 25.82 -31.40
N PHE A 823 -36.06 24.96 -32.38
CA PHE A 823 -35.72 23.56 -32.15
C PHE A 823 -34.26 23.26 -32.48
N SER A 824 -33.75 22.20 -31.85
CA SER A 824 -32.39 21.72 -32.03
C SER A 824 -32.38 20.27 -32.51
N GLY A 825 -31.45 19.93 -33.41
CA GLY A 825 -31.12 18.55 -33.78
C GLY A 825 -29.64 18.27 -33.47
N GLY A 826 -29.13 17.09 -33.86
CA GLY A 826 -27.70 16.85 -33.81
C GLY A 826 -27.12 16.24 -35.08
N LEU A 827 -25.82 16.47 -35.26
CA LEU A 827 -25.00 15.91 -36.34
C LEU A 827 -24.26 14.65 -35.88
N SER A 828 -24.22 13.60 -36.71
CA SER A 828 -23.48 12.33 -36.48
C SER A 828 -22.06 12.40 -37.07
N PRO A 829 -21.03 11.66 -36.57
CA PRO A 829 -21.03 10.57 -35.59
C PRO A 829 -20.92 10.97 -34.11
N SER A 830 -20.48 12.20 -33.81
CA SER A 830 -20.47 12.75 -32.45
C SER A 830 -21.58 13.78 -32.32
N TRP A 831 -22.70 13.39 -31.69
CA TRP A 831 -23.91 14.22 -31.60
C TRP A 831 -23.57 15.64 -31.11
N THR A 832 -23.62 16.61 -32.03
CA THR A 832 -23.34 18.03 -31.75
C THR A 832 -24.61 18.84 -31.97
N LYS A 833 -25.06 19.56 -30.94
CA LYS A 833 -26.30 20.36 -30.97
C LYS A 833 -26.23 21.40 -32.10
N VAL A 834 -27.20 21.37 -33.01
CA VAL A 834 -27.36 22.32 -34.11
C VAL A 834 -28.77 22.90 -34.09
N GLY A 835 -28.91 24.21 -34.32
CA GLY A 835 -30.24 24.85 -34.45
C GLY A 835 -30.79 24.72 -35.87
N CYS A 836 -32.07 24.40 -36.04
CA CYS A 836 -32.67 24.10 -37.36
C CYS A 836 -33.13 25.38 -38.11
N THR A 837 -33.10 25.43 -39.46
CA THR A 837 -33.30 26.70 -40.22
C THR A 837 -34.33 26.78 -41.36
N ARG A 838 -34.80 25.68 -42.01
CA ARG A 838 -36.04 25.50 -42.86
C ARG A 838 -35.83 24.78 -44.21
N TYR A 839 -36.78 23.90 -44.55
CA TYR A 839 -37.69 23.93 -45.73
C TYR A 839 -39.05 23.37 -45.23
N ASP A 840 -39.97 22.87 -46.06
CA ASP A 840 -41.29 22.31 -45.65
C ASP A 840 -41.20 21.19 -44.57
N THR A 841 -39.97 20.75 -44.29
CA THR A 841 -39.49 19.98 -43.13
C THR A 841 -38.26 20.69 -42.52
N CYS A 842 -38.05 20.65 -41.19
CA CYS A 842 -36.87 21.30 -40.59
C CYS A 842 -35.56 20.68 -41.15
N ALA A 843 -34.49 21.47 -41.30
CA ALA A 843 -33.20 21.02 -41.88
C ALA A 843 -32.00 21.71 -41.19
N ASP A 844 -30.80 21.19 -41.40
CA ASP A 844 -29.54 21.72 -40.84
C ASP A 844 -29.15 23.06 -41.48
N ARG A 845 -28.47 23.94 -40.74
CA ARG A 845 -27.97 25.22 -41.28
C ARG A 845 -26.84 25.00 -42.29
N VAL A 846 -26.93 25.65 -43.45
CA VAL A 846 -25.81 25.76 -44.40
C VAL A 846 -25.32 27.19 -44.52
N CYS A 847 -24.04 27.41 -44.77
CA CYS A 847 -23.45 28.75 -44.71
C CYS A 847 -24.06 29.72 -45.73
N SER A 848 -24.45 29.21 -46.90
CA SER A 848 -25.10 29.99 -47.95
C SER A 848 -26.43 30.61 -47.53
N ASP A 849 -27.08 30.11 -46.47
CA ASP A 849 -28.35 30.65 -45.98
C ASP A 849 -28.21 32.10 -45.48
N LYS A 850 -27.02 32.47 -44.97
CA LYS A 850 -26.71 33.85 -44.62
C LYS A 850 -26.28 34.59 -45.88
N ALA A 851 -27.27 35.01 -46.67
CA ALA A 851 -27.07 35.54 -48.02
C ALA A 851 -26.47 36.96 -48.09
N SER A 852 -26.56 37.75 -47.02
CA SER A 852 -26.10 39.16 -47.03
C SER A 852 -25.45 39.60 -45.71
N PRO A 853 -24.34 38.95 -45.29
CA PRO A 853 -23.54 39.40 -44.16
C PRO A 853 -22.86 40.74 -44.49
N GLN A 854 -22.65 41.59 -43.48
CA GLN A 854 -21.91 42.85 -43.60
C GLN A 854 -20.49 42.73 -43.05
N GLN A 855 -20.28 41.80 -42.11
CA GLN A 855 -19.01 41.61 -41.40
C GLN A 855 -18.76 40.12 -41.07
N ALA A 856 -17.52 39.80 -40.67
CA ALA A 856 -17.08 38.43 -40.44
C ALA A 856 -17.88 37.69 -39.36
N SER A 857 -18.22 38.37 -38.27
CA SER A 857 -19.05 37.85 -37.18
C SER A 857 -20.43 37.40 -37.65
N ASP A 858 -21.03 38.09 -38.63
CA ASP A 858 -22.36 37.74 -39.13
C ASP A 858 -22.44 36.33 -39.72
N CYS A 859 -21.31 35.80 -40.21
CA CYS A 859 -21.20 34.44 -40.71
C CYS A 859 -20.84 33.44 -39.60
N THR A 860 -19.84 33.76 -38.76
CA THR A 860 -19.38 32.84 -37.71
C THR A 860 -20.40 32.66 -36.60
N ASP A 861 -21.21 33.68 -36.32
CA ASP A 861 -22.31 33.63 -35.34
C ASP A 861 -23.52 32.88 -35.89
N TYR A 862 -23.68 32.86 -37.23
CA TYR A 862 -24.78 32.13 -37.88
C TYR A 862 -24.56 30.60 -37.85
N LYS A 863 -23.34 30.15 -38.16
CA LYS A 863 -22.82 28.78 -37.94
C LYS A 863 -21.30 28.87 -37.87
N SER A 864 -20.70 28.27 -36.83
CA SER A 864 -19.27 28.42 -36.51
C SER A 864 -18.31 27.97 -37.62
N THR A 865 -18.75 27.08 -38.50
CA THR A 865 -17.97 26.62 -39.67
C THR A 865 -18.05 27.57 -40.87
N CYS A 866 -18.88 28.61 -40.82
CA CYS A 866 -19.03 29.56 -41.90
C CYS A 866 -17.95 30.64 -41.89
N ARG A 867 -17.65 31.14 -43.07
CA ARG A 867 -16.68 32.21 -43.31
C ARG A 867 -17.31 33.29 -44.16
N PHE A 868 -16.96 34.51 -43.80
CA PHE A 868 -17.34 35.69 -44.53
C PHE A 868 -16.47 35.84 -45.76
N LEU A 869 -17.11 35.91 -46.91
CA LEU A 869 -16.44 36.13 -48.18
C LEU A 869 -16.28 37.62 -48.47
N LYS A 870 -17.40 38.35 -48.48
CA LYS A 870 -17.45 39.82 -48.59
C LYS A 870 -18.83 40.34 -48.22
N ALA A 871 -18.91 41.64 -47.95
CA ALA A 871 -20.17 42.29 -47.61
C ALA A 871 -21.20 42.12 -48.74
N GLY A 872 -22.43 41.73 -48.38
CA GLY A 872 -23.53 41.50 -49.32
C GLY A 872 -23.45 40.21 -50.14
N SER A 873 -22.46 39.34 -49.91
CA SER A 873 -22.37 38.01 -50.57
C SER A 873 -22.61 36.88 -49.58
N PRO A 874 -23.25 35.77 -50.00
CA PRO A 874 -23.53 34.66 -49.10
C PRO A 874 -22.28 34.16 -48.36
N CYS A 875 -22.43 33.79 -47.09
CA CYS A 875 -21.34 33.14 -46.35
C CYS A 875 -20.99 31.78 -46.99
N ILE A 876 -19.75 31.37 -46.85
CA ILE A 876 -19.22 30.13 -47.41
C ILE A 876 -18.71 29.20 -46.31
N ASP A 877 -18.52 27.91 -46.60
CA ASP A 877 -17.86 26.99 -45.65
C ASP A 877 -16.34 27.26 -45.56
N ALA A 878 -15.74 26.97 -44.40
CA ALA A 878 -14.30 27.16 -44.18
C ALA A 878 -13.44 26.14 -44.95
N GLY A 879 -12.48 26.63 -45.75
CA GLY A 879 -11.41 25.87 -46.38
C GLY A 879 -10.00 26.29 -45.94
N VAL A 880 -8.97 25.66 -46.53
CA VAL A 880 -7.54 26.00 -46.31
C VAL A 880 -7.18 27.35 -46.95
N CYS A 881 -6.20 28.08 -46.40
CA CYS A 881 -5.87 29.45 -46.86
C CYS A 881 -5.65 29.59 -48.37
N THR A 882 -5.08 28.57 -49.01
CA THR A 882 -4.81 28.54 -50.47
C THR A 882 -6.06 28.41 -51.35
N SER A 883 -7.21 28.07 -50.75
CA SER A 883 -8.48 27.97 -51.47
C SER A 883 -9.10 29.35 -51.75
N TYR A 884 -8.80 30.37 -50.93
CA TYR A 884 -9.37 31.70 -51.04
C TYR A 884 -8.63 32.54 -52.09
N SER A 885 -9.39 33.16 -53.01
CA SER A 885 -8.85 34.14 -53.96
C SER A 885 -8.97 35.56 -53.41
N THR A 886 -7.99 36.41 -53.71
CA THR A 886 -8.10 37.86 -53.49
C THR A 886 -9.17 38.46 -54.40
N PRO A 887 -9.98 39.41 -53.94
CA PRO A 887 -11.04 40.01 -54.75
C PRO A 887 -10.44 40.85 -55.88
N ASP A 888 -11.13 40.90 -57.04
CA ASP A 888 -10.69 41.65 -58.23
C ASP A 888 -10.55 43.17 -57.96
N THR A 889 -11.18 43.66 -56.89
CA THR A 889 -11.10 45.05 -56.43
C THR A 889 -9.82 45.39 -55.67
N ALA A 890 -9.04 44.39 -55.24
CA ALA A 890 -7.75 44.59 -54.57
C ALA A 890 -6.65 44.75 -55.63
N THR A 891 -6.45 45.99 -56.08
CA THR A 891 -5.53 46.29 -57.19
C THR A 891 -4.08 46.48 -56.73
N SER A 892 -3.85 46.73 -55.43
CA SER A 892 -2.50 46.77 -54.85
C SER A 892 -2.19 45.53 -54.02
N ASP A 893 -0.90 45.21 -53.91
CA ASP A 893 -0.41 44.09 -53.13
C ASP A 893 -0.73 44.25 -51.62
N GLN A 894 -0.74 45.48 -51.13
CA GLN A 894 -1.18 45.80 -49.77
C GLN A 894 -2.66 45.46 -49.56
N GLN A 895 -3.54 45.81 -50.50
CA GLN A 895 -4.97 45.50 -50.39
C GLN A 895 -5.25 43.99 -50.43
N LYS A 896 -4.46 43.24 -51.21
CA LYS A 896 -4.53 41.78 -51.25
C LYS A 896 -4.06 41.16 -49.94
N PHE A 897 -2.98 41.69 -49.37
CA PHE A 897 -2.46 41.28 -48.07
C PHE A 897 -3.45 41.58 -46.93
N ASP A 898 -4.02 42.78 -46.90
CA ASP A 898 -5.01 43.18 -45.91
C ASP A 898 -6.26 42.30 -45.99
N TYR A 899 -6.74 42.01 -47.21
CA TYR A 899 -7.86 41.08 -47.40
C TYR A 899 -7.52 39.67 -46.86
N CYS A 900 -6.41 39.07 -47.27
CA CYS A 900 -6.08 37.70 -46.85
C CYS A 900 -5.82 37.58 -45.34
N THR A 901 -5.31 38.62 -44.69
CA THR A 901 -5.06 38.63 -43.23
C THR A 901 -6.30 38.82 -42.37
N THR A 902 -7.45 39.13 -42.97
CA THR A 902 -8.75 39.11 -42.28
C THR A 902 -9.41 37.73 -42.27
N ILE A 903 -8.86 36.75 -43.00
CA ILE A 903 -9.45 35.43 -43.20
C ILE A 903 -8.77 34.40 -42.29
N LYS A 904 -9.56 33.48 -41.73
CA LYS A 904 -9.07 32.31 -40.99
C LYS A 904 -9.43 31.01 -41.71
N ASP A 905 -8.52 30.05 -41.74
CA ASP A 905 -8.77 28.73 -42.33
C ASP A 905 -9.71 27.85 -41.50
N SER A 906 -9.94 26.61 -41.97
CA SER A 906 -10.74 25.59 -41.31
C SER A 906 -10.21 25.18 -39.91
N THR A 907 -8.95 25.47 -39.61
CA THR A 907 -8.30 25.22 -38.32
C THR A 907 -8.18 26.45 -37.43
N GLY A 908 -8.67 27.61 -37.89
CA GLY A 908 -8.69 28.86 -37.13
C GLY A 908 -7.42 29.70 -37.25
N TYR A 909 -6.46 29.31 -38.10
CA TYR A 909 -5.24 30.09 -38.35
C TYR A 909 -5.51 31.23 -39.32
N VAL A 910 -4.87 32.38 -39.07
CA VAL A 910 -4.99 33.58 -39.92
C VAL A 910 -4.19 33.38 -41.21
N CYS A 911 -4.83 33.63 -42.36
CA CYS A 911 -4.20 33.53 -43.66
C CYS A 911 -3.29 34.73 -43.95
N GLY A 912 -2.38 34.57 -44.90
CA GLY A 912 -1.48 35.62 -45.40
C GLY A 912 -1.56 35.73 -46.91
N TRP A 913 -0.77 36.63 -47.49
CA TRP A 913 -0.61 36.75 -48.94
C TRP A 913 0.87 36.94 -49.25
N ALA A 914 1.38 36.24 -50.25
CA ALA A 914 2.80 36.28 -50.63
C ALA A 914 3.00 36.80 -52.06
N SER A 915 2.23 36.28 -53.02
CA SER A 915 2.16 36.79 -54.40
C SER A 915 0.96 36.18 -55.14
N GLY A 916 0.55 36.79 -56.25
CA GLY A 916 -0.52 36.28 -57.12
C GLY A 916 -1.94 36.61 -56.64
N THR A 917 -2.93 35.80 -57.03
CA THR A 917 -4.37 36.05 -56.78
C THR A 917 -4.97 35.14 -55.71
N LYS A 918 -4.14 34.39 -54.99
CA LYS A 918 -4.54 33.44 -53.94
C LYS A 918 -3.97 33.85 -52.60
N CYS A 919 -4.75 33.66 -51.54
CA CYS A 919 -4.23 33.71 -50.18
C CYS A 919 -3.33 32.49 -49.92
N ALA A 920 -2.50 32.57 -48.89
CA ALA A 920 -1.54 31.55 -48.50
C ALA A 920 -1.56 31.35 -46.98
N VAL A 921 -0.90 30.29 -46.50
CA VAL A 921 -0.67 30.12 -45.06
C VAL A 921 0.35 31.18 -44.62
N ARG A 922 0.03 31.89 -43.54
CA ARG A 922 0.87 32.98 -43.03
C ARG A 922 2.15 32.43 -42.40
N THR A 923 3.31 32.93 -42.83
CA THR A 923 4.61 32.53 -42.26
C THR A 923 5.00 33.42 -41.08
N CYS A 924 5.92 32.96 -40.22
CA CYS A 924 6.37 33.70 -39.04
C CYS A 924 6.96 35.08 -39.38
N ASP A 925 7.63 35.22 -40.52
CA ASP A 925 8.20 36.50 -40.95
C ASP A 925 7.11 37.55 -41.26
N GLN A 926 5.92 37.11 -41.70
CA GLN A 926 4.77 37.97 -41.98
C GLN A 926 3.97 38.41 -40.73
N PHE A 927 4.37 37.95 -39.54
CA PHE A 927 3.85 38.46 -38.26
C PHE A 927 4.66 39.65 -37.74
N LEU A 928 5.87 39.89 -38.25
CA LEU A 928 6.81 40.89 -37.73
C LEU A 928 7.00 42.12 -38.62
N SER A 929 6.53 42.11 -39.86
CA SER A 929 6.71 43.21 -40.81
C SER A 929 5.41 43.98 -41.09
N THR A 930 5.40 45.30 -40.86
CA THR A 930 4.58 46.20 -41.67
C THR A 930 5.16 46.18 -43.09
N PHE A 931 4.35 45.82 -44.09
CA PHE A 931 4.78 45.65 -45.48
C PHE A 931 5.16 47.02 -46.07
N THR A 932 6.40 47.48 -45.84
CA THR A 932 6.98 48.64 -46.51
C THR A 932 7.88 48.17 -47.63
N THR A 933 7.47 48.49 -48.85
CA THR A 933 8.12 48.22 -50.14
C THR A 933 9.63 48.45 -50.16
N SER A 934 10.38 47.47 -50.68
CA SER A 934 11.30 47.58 -51.84
C SER A 934 11.95 46.22 -52.13
N LEU A 935 12.21 45.97 -53.42
CA LEU A 935 13.00 44.85 -53.95
C LEU A 935 14.33 44.63 -53.24
#